data_AF-K7R671-F1
#
_entry.id   AF-K7R671-F1
#
_cell.length_a   1.000
_cell.length_b   1.000
_cell.length_c   1.000
_cell.angle_alpha   90.00
_cell.angle_beta   90.00
_cell.angle_gamma   90.00
#
_symmetry.space_group_name_H-M   'P 1'
#
loop_
_entity.id
_entity.type
_entity.pdbx_description
1 polymer ?
#
loop_
_entity_poly.entity_id
_entity_poly.type
_entity_poly.pdbx_seq_one_letter_code
_entity_poly.pdbx_strand_id
1 'polypeptide(L)'
;MRALALLLFLGLALAQSLLTPPEARVGEAVEIRGENLPNGRFPLALEGPEGSEALEVEVREGSFRLPFTPKAPGTYRFRLALPSGVLEARLEALAPQAPKLLERGLSLPGGVLPLPEGPWLGPLVQGDRVYVARGLLVLEVAQDRPEVLRFHFAPGRVLALRPGPEALLEGERALPLPFPPLPFSGKEEDLKELGALLEALKPPRPWPYFAYWALPPESLTEEDLKAYGEDLRLRGHRPELPFGQEGVLRMAEAASLLQAKDPEKARLLAEALLRHTPLFPGSLAFFERFAEGLEAQGHPAGALRFREALKVLRTWLPPDLSPLREGLLLLGLAYLALFLYLFLYHLPAQLKDLRPLGGYLGGWLRHPLLRLRHLHLAYASFGERLLALGLLLLLGAGVLLQGLDGRVRAQLFAPPLDQGTLRTEAAQAWLMDLPPLPEVRALQGYALLGENPKEAKALLQEGATLPFAQALLGEEGALAEAYRKAPHAGPIRSALGLGEDPWGPREPGPSAATLYRALFRVELTRFLEDPLRGFLALGLPLDLPGWGRVALFLAFFLLLLYHLLSFFLPRRPHAPPWGWALWVRLLFPGSLGFAGGLGLLLLLLAAYGLLRLLQGEGPGLLLLAYGLHLLFLVGSLRRPG
;
A
#
# COMPACT_ATOMS: atom_id res chain seq x y z
N MET A 1 43.10 9.56 84.64
CA MET A 1 42.85 8.97 83.31
C MET A 1 41.47 9.37 82.74
N ARG A 2 40.34 9.15 83.42
CA ARG A 2 38.99 9.54 82.91
C ARG A 2 38.73 11.06 82.83
N ALA A 3 39.31 11.87 83.72
CA ALA A 3 39.18 13.34 83.68
C ALA A 3 40.01 14.00 82.56
N LEU A 4 41.16 13.39 82.20
CA LEU A 4 41.99 13.87 81.09
C LEU A 4 41.34 13.56 79.73
N ALA A 5 40.66 12.41 79.63
CA ALA A 5 39.84 12.08 78.46
C ALA A 5 38.64 13.03 78.32
N LEU A 6 37.97 13.40 79.42
CA LEU A 6 36.85 14.36 79.37
C LEU A 6 37.30 15.78 78.96
N LEU A 7 38.49 16.23 79.40
CA LEU A 7 39.07 17.52 79.00
C LEU A 7 39.57 17.52 77.53
N LEU A 8 40.10 16.39 77.04
CA LEU A 8 40.44 16.21 75.63
C LEU A 8 39.19 16.12 74.73
N PHE A 9 38.08 15.54 75.22
CA PHE A 9 36.81 15.51 74.49
C PHE A 9 36.07 16.86 74.52
N LEU A 10 36.17 17.65 75.59
CA LEU A 10 35.64 19.03 75.63
C LEU A 10 36.47 19.99 74.74
N GLY A 11 37.76 19.75 74.57
CA GLY A 11 38.62 20.52 73.65
C GLY A 11 38.33 20.27 72.16
N LEU A 12 37.83 19.09 71.80
CA LEU A 12 37.43 18.77 70.43
C LEU A 12 36.05 19.35 70.06
N ALA A 13 35.15 19.55 71.04
CA ALA A 13 33.83 20.15 70.81
C ALA A 13 33.86 21.68 70.57
N LEU A 14 35.01 22.33 70.83
CA LEU A 14 35.24 23.77 70.63
C LEU A 14 36.17 24.07 69.46
N ALA A 15 36.54 23.07 68.66
CA ALA A 15 37.39 23.28 67.50
C ALA A 15 36.61 24.04 66.42
N GLN A 16 37.15 25.18 66.01
CA GLN A 16 36.68 25.94 64.86
C GLN A 16 36.81 25.07 63.61
N SER A 17 35.74 24.93 62.83
CA SER A 17 35.76 24.08 61.64
C SER A 17 35.09 24.76 60.45
N LEU A 18 35.62 24.46 59.27
CA LEU A 18 35.06 24.82 57.98
C LEU A 18 34.69 23.51 57.28
N LEU A 19 33.40 23.29 57.08
CA LEU A 19 32.85 22.06 56.54
C LEU A 19 32.37 22.31 55.11
N THR A 20 32.86 21.49 54.20
CA THR A 20 32.37 21.35 52.83
C THR A 20 32.06 19.89 52.56
N PRO A 21 31.10 19.58 51.69
CA PRO A 21 31.01 18.23 51.15
C PRO A 21 32.33 17.87 50.44
N PRO A 22 32.76 16.59 50.46
CA PRO A 22 34.01 16.19 49.83
C PRO A 22 33.95 16.31 48.29
N GLU A 23 32.77 16.11 47.71
CA GLU A 23 32.52 16.13 46.27
C GLU A 23 31.26 16.96 45.95
N ALA A 24 31.28 17.68 44.83
CA ALA A 24 30.11 18.32 44.24
C ALA A 24 30.16 18.21 42.71
N ARG A 25 28.99 18.29 42.05
CA ARG A 25 28.95 18.39 40.59
C ARG A 25 29.00 19.86 40.16
N VAL A 26 29.62 20.12 39.02
CA VAL A 26 29.53 21.43 38.38
C VAL A 26 28.06 21.77 38.11
N GLY A 27 27.61 22.93 38.60
CA GLY A 27 26.21 23.40 38.54
C GLY A 27 25.31 22.99 39.71
N GLU A 28 25.78 22.14 40.64
CA GLU A 28 25.02 21.75 41.84
C GLU A 28 25.33 22.69 43.02
N ALA A 29 24.28 23.24 43.65
CA ALA A 29 24.45 24.12 44.80
C ALA A 29 24.78 23.31 46.06
N VAL A 30 25.92 23.61 46.66
CA VAL A 30 26.38 23.04 47.92
C VAL A 30 26.49 24.09 49.00
N GLU A 31 26.21 23.69 50.24
CA GLU A 31 26.35 24.57 51.39
C GLU A 31 27.74 24.44 52.01
N ILE A 32 28.44 25.57 52.13
CA ILE A 32 29.66 25.70 52.93
C ILE A 32 29.24 26.17 54.32
N ARG A 33 29.67 25.44 55.36
CA ARG A 33 29.29 25.71 56.74
C ARG A 33 30.51 25.99 57.59
N GLY A 34 30.46 27.05 58.40
CA GLY A 34 31.43 27.30 59.46
C GLY A 34 30.79 27.08 60.82
N GLU A 35 31.46 26.39 61.73
CA GLU A 35 30.97 26.09 63.07
C GLU A 35 32.00 26.47 64.14
N ASN A 36 31.51 26.88 65.32
CA ASN A 36 32.29 27.32 66.48
C ASN A 36 33.19 28.55 66.23
N LEU A 37 32.78 29.45 65.34
CA LEU A 37 33.56 30.60 64.89
C LEU A 37 33.33 31.85 65.77
N PRO A 38 34.30 32.79 65.89
CA PRO A 38 34.05 34.07 66.54
C PRO A 38 33.01 34.89 65.75
N ASN A 39 32.14 35.64 66.44
CA ASN A 39 31.19 36.52 65.75
C ASN A 39 31.93 37.69 65.08
N GLY A 40 31.55 38.02 63.84
CA GLY A 40 32.20 39.08 63.07
C GLY A 40 32.11 38.84 61.57
N ARG A 41 32.78 39.69 60.80
CA ARG A 41 32.93 39.52 59.34
C ARG A 41 34.35 39.10 59.03
N PHE A 42 34.48 38.02 58.26
CA PHE A 42 35.77 37.44 57.92
C PHE A 42 35.89 37.23 56.42
N PRO A 43 37.07 37.44 55.82
CA PRO A 43 37.29 37.14 54.43
C PRO A 43 37.44 35.63 54.21
N LEU A 44 36.70 35.12 53.25
CA LEU A 44 36.74 33.76 52.73
C LEU A 44 37.33 33.81 51.31
N ALA A 45 38.55 33.29 51.15
CA ALA A 45 39.17 33.12 49.83
C ALA A 45 38.72 31.80 49.21
N LEU A 46 38.07 31.89 48.06
CA LEU A 46 37.75 30.78 47.17
C LEU A 46 38.87 30.69 46.12
N GLU A 47 39.63 29.60 46.10
CA GLU A 47 40.57 29.28 45.02
C GLU A 47 40.00 28.13 44.20
N GLY A 48 39.70 28.37 42.93
CA GLY A 48 39.16 27.35 42.02
C GLY A 48 39.82 27.34 40.65
N PRO A 49 39.40 26.42 39.76
CA PRO A 49 39.95 26.28 38.41
C PRO A 49 39.80 27.54 37.52
N GLU A 50 38.83 28.39 37.82
CA GLU A 50 38.56 29.64 37.08
C GLU A 50 39.28 30.87 37.64
N GLY A 51 39.95 30.74 38.80
CA GLY A 51 40.62 31.84 39.49
C GLY A 51 40.33 31.90 40.98
N SER A 52 40.75 32.99 41.61
CA SER A 52 40.56 33.24 43.04
C SER A 52 39.54 34.36 43.26
N GLU A 53 38.57 34.14 44.13
CA GLU A 53 37.54 35.10 44.52
C GLU A 53 37.57 35.30 46.03
N ALA A 54 37.45 36.54 46.50
CA ALA A 54 37.38 36.85 47.93
C ALA A 54 35.96 37.26 48.28
N LEU A 55 35.31 36.49 49.15
CA LEU A 55 33.97 36.75 49.67
C LEU A 55 34.07 37.16 51.14
N GLU A 56 33.11 37.92 51.62
CA GLU A 56 33.01 38.28 53.05
C GLU A 56 31.86 37.49 53.67
N VAL A 57 32.14 36.69 54.69
CA VAL A 57 31.14 35.91 55.41
C VAL A 57 30.86 36.54 56.77
N GLU A 58 29.58 36.71 57.10
CA GLU A 58 29.14 37.22 58.39
C GLU A 58 28.78 36.04 59.31
N VAL A 59 29.53 35.88 60.39
CA VAL A 59 29.33 34.84 61.40
C VAL A 59 28.40 35.40 62.49
N ARG A 60 27.25 34.73 62.69
CA ARG A 60 26.29 35.03 63.75
C ARG A 60 26.07 33.79 64.60
N GLU A 61 26.02 33.98 65.92
CA GLU A 61 25.84 32.88 66.90
C GLU A 61 26.87 31.74 66.71
N GLY A 62 28.08 32.09 66.29
CA GLY A 62 29.17 31.14 66.10
C GLY A 62 29.11 30.27 64.84
N SER A 63 28.23 30.56 63.88
CA SER A 63 28.16 29.82 62.61
C SER A 63 27.84 30.69 61.40
N PHE A 64 28.09 30.17 60.21
CA PHE A 64 27.57 30.73 58.95
C PHE A 64 27.20 29.60 57.97
N ARG A 65 26.33 29.92 57.02
CA ARG A 65 26.00 29.05 55.87
C ARG A 65 26.06 29.87 54.59
N LEU A 66 26.84 29.40 53.63
CA LEU A 66 27.01 30.07 52.33
C LEU A 66 26.66 29.07 51.21
N PRO A 67 25.65 29.33 50.37
CA PRO A 67 25.40 28.53 49.17
C PRO A 67 26.48 28.83 48.13
N PHE A 68 27.08 27.78 47.56
CA PHE A 68 28.10 27.86 46.51
C PHE A 68 27.79 26.89 45.39
N THR A 69 27.99 27.31 44.14
CA THR A 69 27.77 26.47 42.96
C THR A 69 29.07 26.40 42.15
N PRO A 70 29.74 25.24 42.05
CA PRO A 70 30.96 25.10 41.25
C PRO A 70 30.67 25.34 39.76
N LYS A 71 31.48 26.16 39.10
CA LYS A 71 31.29 26.55 37.68
C LYS A 71 32.14 25.73 36.70
N ALA A 72 33.27 25.19 37.15
CA ALA A 72 34.19 24.39 36.35
C ALA A 72 34.65 23.14 37.10
N PRO A 73 34.99 22.05 36.40
CA PRO A 73 35.51 20.85 37.05
C PRO A 73 36.92 21.07 37.61
N GLY A 74 37.20 20.50 38.77
CA GLY A 74 38.50 20.58 39.46
C GLY A 74 38.38 20.81 40.97
N THR A 75 39.51 20.93 41.65
CA THR A 75 39.52 21.14 43.10
C THR A 75 39.28 22.60 43.45
N TYR A 76 38.25 22.87 44.26
CA TYR A 76 38.04 24.16 44.91
C TYR A 76 38.58 24.11 46.34
N ARG A 77 39.31 25.15 46.74
CA ARG A 77 39.83 25.34 48.09
C ARG A 77 39.18 26.57 48.72
N PHE A 78 38.68 26.40 49.93
CA PHE A 78 38.06 27.46 50.71
C PHE A 78 38.98 27.77 51.89
N ARG A 79 39.44 29.02 51.99
CA ARG A 79 40.32 29.48 53.06
C ARG A 79 39.66 30.60 53.82
N LEU A 80 39.27 30.33 55.06
CA LEU A 80 38.69 31.32 55.96
C LEU A 80 39.79 31.88 56.87
N ALA A 81 40.05 33.18 56.80
CA ALA A 81 41.03 33.83 57.67
C ALA A 81 40.37 34.33 58.97
N LEU A 82 40.73 33.71 60.09
CA LEU A 82 40.27 34.09 61.43
C LEU A 82 41.42 34.66 62.26
N PRO A 83 41.14 35.41 63.34
CA PRO A 83 42.17 35.88 64.27
C PRO A 83 42.98 34.74 64.92
N SER A 84 42.37 33.55 65.01
CA SER A 84 42.93 32.31 65.56
C SER A 84 43.75 31.48 64.57
N GLY A 85 43.73 31.81 63.27
CA GLY A 85 44.40 31.05 62.21
C GLY A 85 43.55 30.91 60.95
N VAL A 86 44.10 30.26 59.93
CA VAL A 86 43.40 29.99 58.66
C VAL A 86 42.80 28.58 58.70
N LEU A 87 41.50 28.48 58.42
CA LEU A 87 40.83 27.19 58.19
C LEU A 87 40.76 26.91 56.70
N GLU A 88 41.14 25.69 56.28
CA GLU A 88 41.06 25.24 54.89
C GLU A 88 40.05 24.09 54.75
N ALA A 89 39.16 24.19 53.77
CA ALA A 89 38.28 23.12 53.34
C ALA A 89 38.42 22.89 51.83
N ARG A 90 38.13 21.67 51.36
CA ARG A 90 38.31 21.28 49.97
C ARG A 90 37.05 20.63 49.43
N LEU A 91 36.76 20.94 48.17
CA LEU A 91 35.64 20.41 47.42
C LEU A 91 36.15 19.97 46.05
N GLU A 92 35.93 18.70 45.68
CA GLU A 92 36.24 18.23 44.33
C GLU A 92 35.01 18.40 43.43
N ALA A 93 35.10 19.30 42.44
CA ALA A 93 34.04 19.52 41.47
C ALA A 93 34.18 18.57 40.29
N LEU A 94 33.27 17.61 40.17
CA LEU A 94 33.24 16.63 39.09
C LEU A 94 32.63 17.24 37.82
N ALA A 95 33.17 16.87 36.66
CA ALA A 95 32.63 17.28 35.37
C ALA A 95 31.15 16.86 35.23
N PRO A 96 30.32 17.67 34.53
CA PRO A 96 28.93 17.29 34.29
C PRO A 96 28.88 15.94 33.56
N GLN A 97 28.12 15.00 34.12
CA GLN A 97 28.04 13.66 33.57
C GLN A 97 27.41 13.73 32.17
N ALA A 98 28.17 13.36 31.14
CA ALA A 98 27.63 13.29 29.78
C ALA A 98 26.47 12.28 29.74
N PRO A 99 25.35 12.60 29.07
CA PRO A 99 24.26 11.67 28.87
C PRO A 99 24.76 10.34 28.31
N LYS A 100 24.32 9.23 28.90
CA LYS A 100 24.74 7.88 28.47
C LYS A 100 23.59 6.89 28.55
N LEU A 101 23.43 6.09 27.51
CA LEU A 101 22.50 4.95 27.52
C LEU A 101 23.07 3.83 28.40
N LEU A 102 22.27 3.38 29.36
CA LEU A 102 22.49 2.22 30.22
C LEU A 102 21.43 1.15 29.90
N GLU A 103 21.63 -0.10 30.35
CA GLU A 103 20.62 -1.16 30.22
C GLU A 103 19.28 -0.79 30.85
N ARG A 104 19.34 -0.08 31.99
CA ARG A 104 18.17 0.40 32.75
C ARG A 104 17.52 1.68 32.21
N GLY A 105 18.10 2.33 31.18
CA GLY A 105 17.59 3.58 30.61
C GLY A 105 18.64 4.66 30.36
N LEU A 106 18.19 5.89 30.13
CA LEU A 106 19.07 7.03 29.81
C LEU A 106 19.56 7.71 31.10
N SER A 107 20.87 7.66 31.35
CA SER A 107 21.52 8.36 32.45
C SER A 107 21.74 9.82 32.07
N LEU A 108 21.23 10.72 32.90
CA LEU A 108 21.35 12.18 32.77
C LEU A 108 21.93 12.77 34.07
N PRO A 109 22.49 13.99 34.02
CA PRO A 109 22.93 14.74 35.19
C PRO A 109 21.96 14.71 36.39
N GLY A 110 20.66 14.92 36.17
CA GLY A 110 19.64 14.95 37.23
C GLY A 110 18.99 13.60 37.58
N GLY A 111 19.42 12.48 36.99
CA GLY A 111 18.88 11.15 37.29
C GLY A 111 18.85 10.20 36.10
N VAL A 112 18.24 9.03 36.29
CA VAL A 112 18.07 8.03 35.22
C VAL A 112 16.62 8.05 34.75
N LEU A 113 16.42 8.31 33.46
CA LEU A 113 15.12 8.13 32.81
C LEU A 113 14.95 6.64 32.46
N PRO A 114 13.99 5.91 33.05
CA PRO A 114 13.77 4.52 32.72
C PRO A 114 13.31 4.38 31.26
N LEU A 115 13.97 3.51 30.51
CA LEU A 115 13.57 3.16 29.15
C LEU A 115 13.31 1.64 29.07
N PRO A 116 12.30 1.19 28.30
CA PRO A 116 12.08 -0.22 28.04
C PRO A 116 13.34 -0.91 27.49
N GLU A 117 13.60 -2.14 27.93
CA GLU A 117 14.75 -2.94 27.49
C GLU A 117 14.79 -3.11 25.97
N GLY A 118 15.95 -2.87 25.37
CA GLY A 118 16.18 -3.07 23.93
C GLY A 118 17.22 -2.12 23.32
N PRO A 119 17.45 -2.23 22.01
CA PRO A 119 18.53 -1.52 21.32
C PRO A 119 18.13 -0.06 21.03
N TRP A 120 18.41 0.83 21.98
CA TRP A 120 18.25 2.28 21.80
C TRP A 120 19.45 2.89 21.06
N LEU A 121 19.17 3.80 20.13
CA LEU A 121 20.14 4.62 19.40
C LEU A 121 20.35 5.96 20.10
N GLY A 122 21.57 6.49 20.03
CA GLY A 122 21.98 7.74 20.68
C GLY A 122 22.93 7.49 21.87
N PRO A 123 22.98 8.39 22.87
CA PRO A 123 22.28 9.68 22.94
C PRO A 123 22.91 10.73 22.00
N LEU A 124 22.09 11.47 21.27
CA LEU A 124 22.51 12.67 20.54
C LEU A 124 22.23 13.90 21.42
N VAL A 125 23.26 14.66 21.78
CA VAL A 125 23.14 15.88 22.59
C VAL A 125 23.18 17.10 21.68
N GLN A 126 22.17 17.97 21.76
CA GLN A 126 22.10 19.20 20.98
C GLN A 126 21.50 20.34 21.81
N GLY A 127 22.37 21.28 22.23
CA GLY A 127 22.01 22.27 23.25
C GLY A 127 21.57 21.57 24.53
N ASP A 128 20.49 22.05 25.15
CA ASP A 128 19.94 21.50 26.41
C ASP A 128 19.04 20.26 26.22
N ARG A 129 19.12 19.61 25.06
CA ARG A 129 18.24 18.49 24.68
C ARG A 129 19.04 17.24 24.35
N VAL A 130 18.50 16.10 24.74
CA VAL A 130 19.05 14.77 24.46
C VAL A 130 18.03 13.97 23.67
N TYR A 131 18.47 13.40 22.55
CA TYR A 131 17.64 12.58 21.69
C TYR A 131 18.09 11.12 21.75
N VAL A 132 17.12 10.23 21.95
CA VAL A 132 17.30 8.77 21.86
C VAL A 132 16.21 8.19 20.97
N ALA A 133 16.52 7.16 20.20
CA ALA A 133 15.59 6.59 19.24
C ALA A 133 15.53 5.07 19.32
N ARG A 134 14.36 4.50 19.00
CA ARG A 134 14.17 3.06 18.86
C ARG A 134 13.02 2.78 17.89
N GLY A 135 13.26 1.94 16.90
CA GLY A 135 12.28 1.61 15.85
C GLY A 135 11.76 2.88 15.15
N LEU A 136 10.49 3.19 15.35
CA LEU A 136 9.79 4.35 14.77
C LEU A 136 9.67 5.54 15.73
N LEU A 137 10.21 5.46 16.96
CA LEU A 137 10.02 6.46 18.00
C LEU A 137 11.33 7.15 18.35
N VAL A 138 11.31 8.48 18.35
CA VAL A 138 12.40 9.32 18.88
C VAL A 138 11.90 10.10 20.09
N LEU A 139 12.61 9.99 21.20
CA LEU A 139 12.35 10.73 22.42
C LEU A 139 13.24 11.97 22.46
N GLU A 140 12.63 13.12 22.73
CA GLU A 140 13.32 14.34 23.09
C GLU A 140 13.25 14.50 24.61
N VAL A 141 14.41 14.51 25.25
CA VAL A 141 14.57 14.48 26.71
C VAL A 141 15.34 15.72 27.16
N ALA A 142 14.98 16.27 28.31
CA ALA A 142 15.74 17.36 28.92
C ALA A 142 17.15 16.88 29.32
N GLN A 143 18.19 17.68 29.08
CA GLN A 143 19.55 17.28 29.45
C GLN A 143 19.78 17.28 30.96
N ASP A 144 19.12 18.17 31.70
CA ASP A 144 19.33 18.40 33.12
C ASP A 144 18.52 17.47 34.03
N ARG A 145 17.42 16.88 33.53
CA ARG A 145 16.48 16.08 34.32
C ARG A 145 15.87 14.91 33.55
N PRO A 146 15.48 13.81 34.22
CA PRO A 146 14.90 12.63 33.59
C PRO A 146 13.43 12.83 33.18
N GLU A 147 13.19 13.76 32.25
CA GLU A 147 11.85 14.13 31.77
C GLU A 147 11.80 14.09 30.24
N VAL A 148 10.87 13.31 29.69
CA VAL A 148 10.60 13.30 28.23
C VAL A 148 9.80 14.55 27.90
N LEU A 149 10.38 15.41 27.08
CA LEU A 149 9.76 16.64 26.60
C LEU A 149 8.78 16.37 25.47
N ARG A 150 9.19 15.54 24.48
CA ARG A 150 8.39 15.26 23.27
C ARG A 150 8.65 13.86 22.72
N PHE A 151 7.63 13.34 22.04
CA PHE A 151 7.68 12.09 21.28
C PHE A 151 7.55 12.41 19.80
N HIS A 152 8.52 11.98 19.01
CA HIS A 152 8.52 12.16 17.56
C HIS A 152 8.39 10.80 16.88
N PHE A 153 7.35 10.63 16.06
CA PHE A 153 7.08 9.39 15.34
C PHE A 153 7.60 9.47 13.92
N ALA A 154 8.60 8.64 13.61
CA ALA A 154 9.20 8.56 12.30
C ALA A 154 8.30 7.76 11.34
N PRO A 155 8.17 8.18 10.06
CA PRO A 155 7.42 7.42 9.05
C PRO A 155 8.09 6.10 8.66
N GLY A 156 9.38 5.91 8.96
CA GLY A 156 10.12 4.69 8.70
C GLY A 156 11.14 4.43 9.82
N ARG A 157 11.78 3.25 9.80
CA ARG A 157 12.70 2.82 10.86
C ARG A 157 13.90 3.76 10.99
N VAL A 158 14.18 4.25 12.19
CA VAL A 158 15.33 5.09 12.48
C VAL A 158 16.59 4.23 12.57
N LEU A 159 17.61 4.57 11.78
CA LEU A 159 18.91 3.91 11.75
C LEU A 159 19.99 4.68 12.52
N ALA A 160 19.92 6.01 12.53
CA ALA A 160 20.86 6.86 13.27
C ALA A 160 20.27 8.24 13.58
N LEU A 161 20.82 8.91 14.59
CA LEU A 161 20.56 10.31 14.91
C LEU A 161 21.76 11.18 14.51
N ARG A 162 21.50 12.32 13.86
CA ARG A 162 22.52 13.24 13.33
C ARG A 162 22.38 14.65 13.91
N PRO A 163 23.48 15.40 14.09
CA PRO A 163 23.43 16.80 14.51
C PRO A 163 22.59 17.62 13.51
N GLY A 164 21.59 18.36 13.98
CA GLY A 164 20.62 18.95 13.04
C GLY A 164 19.34 19.50 13.64
N PRO A 165 18.71 18.87 14.65
CA PRO A 165 18.61 17.44 14.95
C PRO A 165 17.85 16.69 13.83
N GLU A 166 18.47 15.65 13.30
CA GLU A 166 17.92 14.85 12.21
C GLU A 166 17.95 13.36 12.55
N ALA A 167 17.02 12.59 11.98
CA ALA A 167 17.06 11.13 12.02
C ALA A 167 17.27 10.58 10.61
N LEU A 168 18.24 9.68 10.47
CA LEU A 168 18.45 8.89 9.28
C LEU A 168 17.49 7.69 9.33
N LEU A 169 16.65 7.55 8.32
CA LEU A 169 15.71 6.45 8.19
C LEU A 169 16.26 5.34 7.28
N GLU A 170 15.65 4.15 7.36
CA GLU A 170 15.81 3.10 6.35
C GLU A 170 15.43 3.65 4.97
N GLY A 171 16.30 3.44 3.97
CA GLY A 171 16.23 4.14 2.67
C GLY A 171 17.16 5.36 2.56
N GLU A 172 18.05 5.57 3.53
CA GLU A 172 19.07 6.63 3.57
C GLU A 172 18.54 8.09 3.59
N ARG A 173 17.24 8.27 3.80
CA ARG A 173 16.62 9.59 3.94
C ARG A 173 16.92 10.18 5.31
N ALA A 174 17.50 11.37 5.36
CA ALA A 174 17.61 12.17 6.58
C ALA A 174 16.39 13.10 6.69
N LEU A 175 15.70 13.06 7.83
CA LEU A 175 14.57 13.94 8.12
C LEU A 175 14.82 14.77 9.38
N PRO A 176 14.47 16.07 9.38
CA PRO A 176 14.56 16.90 10.57
C PRO A 176 13.51 16.52 11.61
N LEU A 177 13.81 16.81 12.88
CA LEU A 177 12.86 16.73 13.98
C LEU A 177 12.23 18.12 14.25
N PRO A 178 10.90 18.25 14.37
CA PRO A 178 9.88 17.21 14.22
C PRO A 178 9.70 16.75 12.77
N PHE A 179 9.30 15.49 12.60
CA PHE A 179 9.16 14.88 11.27
C PHE A 179 8.06 15.56 10.43
N PRO A 180 8.29 15.77 9.11
CA PRO A 180 7.24 16.18 8.20
C PRO A 180 6.12 15.11 8.10
N PRO A 181 4.89 15.48 7.74
CA PRO A 181 3.75 14.58 7.65
C PRO A 181 3.81 13.70 6.39
N LEU A 182 4.80 12.83 6.33
CA LEU A 182 5.00 11.87 5.25
C LEU A 182 4.23 10.56 5.52
N PRO A 183 3.72 9.88 4.48
CA PRO A 183 3.13 8.55 4.64
C PRO A 183 4.10 7.55 5.28
N PHE A 184 3.55 6.53 5.94
CA PHE A 184 4.32 5.44 6.53
C PHE A 184 5.05 4.62 5.46
N SER A 185 6.34 4.36 5.67
CA SER A 185 7.21 3.57 4.79
C SER A 185 7.88 2.38 5.50
N GLY A 186 7.57 2.15 6.79
CA GLY A 186 8.09 1.03 7.56
C GLY A 186 7.40 -0.31 7.27
N LYS A 187 7.79 -1.34 8.03
CA LYS A 187 7.28 -2.72 7.92
C LYS A 187 6.41 -3.10 9.12
N GLU A 188 5.74 -4.25 9.04
CA GLU A 188 4.89 -4.74 10.14
C GLU A 188 5.70 -5.02 11.41
N GLU A 189 6.96 -5.44 11.29
CA GLU A 189 7.85 -5.63 12.44
C GLU A 189 8.09 -4.32 13.19
N ASP A 190 8.19 -3.20 12.48
CA ASP A 190 8.38 -1.88 13.08
C ASP A 190 7.12 -1.43 13.84
N LEU A 191 5.93 -1.80 13.34
CA LEU A 191 4.66 -1.55 14.05
C LEU A 191 4.53 -2.39 15.32
N LYS A 192 4.97 -3.66 15.30
CA LYS A 192 4.99 -4.52 16.50
C LYS A 192 5.90 -3.95 17.58
N GLU A 193 7.10 -3.50 17.20
CA GLU A 193 8.02 -2.83 18.14
C GLU A 193 7.43 -1.52 18.68
N LEU A 194 6.79 -0.72 17.82
CA LEU A 194 6.11 0.51 18.23
C LEU A 194 5.00 0.23 19.25
N GLY A 195 4.20 -0.83 19.06
CA GLY A 195 3.12 -1.21 19.98
C GLY A 195 3.61 -1.42 21.41
N ALA A 196 4.72 -2.15 21.58
CA ALA A 196 5.34 -2.36 22.89
C ALA A 196 5.85 -1.05 23.53
N LEU A 197 6.38 -0.14 22.71
CA LEU A 197 6.84 1.18 23.19
C LEU A 197 5.67 2.08 23.60
N LEU A 198 4.55 2.05 22.86
CA LEU A 198 3.34 2.80 23.19
C LEU A 198 2.75 2.37 24.54
N GLU A 199 2.72 1.06 24.80
CA GLU A 199 2.23 0.50 26.06
C GLU A 199 3.12 0.91 27.26
N ALA A 200 4.44 0.84 27.08
CA ALA A 200 5.40 1.10 28.14
C ALA A 200 5.58 2.60 28.44
N LEU A 201 5.62 3.46 27.41
CA LEU A 201 5.93 4.89 27.54
C LEU A 201 4.70 5.79 27.59
N LYS A 202 3.54 5.30 27.13
CA LYS A 202 2.24 6.02 27.13
C LYS A 202 2.33 7.47 26.61
N PRO A 203 2.84 7.68 25.37
CA PRO A 203 2.96 9.02 24.82
C PRO A 203 1.60 9.72 24.72
N PRO A 204 1.54 11.06 24.90
CA PRO A 204 0.29 11.80 24.76
C PRO A 204 -0.23 11.73 23.32
N ARG A 205 -1.55 11.62 23.18
CA ARG A 205 -2.29 11.65 21.90
C ARG A 205 -2.52 13.11 21.45
N PRO A 206 -2.78 13.38 20.15
CA PRO A 206 -2.96 12.43 19.03
C PRO A 206 -1.63 11.89 18.46
N TRP A 207 -1.71 10.75 17.79
CA TRP A 207 -0.57 10.07 17.15
C TRP A 207 -0.73 10.05 15.62
N PRO A 208 0.33 9.74 14.85
CA PRO A 208 0.16 9.42 13.45
C PRO A 208 -0.68 8.15 13.26
N TYR A 209 -1.34 8.03 12.10
CA TYR A 209 -2.30 6.97 11.79
C TYR A 209 -1.71 5.57 12.00
N PHE A 210 -0.45 5.37 11.63
CA PHE A 210 0.22 4.07 11.70
C PHE A 210 0.51 3.63 13.14
N ALA A 211 0.58 4.56 14.10
CA ALA A 211 0.73 4.21 15.52
C ALA A 211 -0.55 3.52 16.05
N TYR A 212 -1.72 3.86 15.52
CA TYR A 212 -2.97 3.18 15.88
C TYR A 212 -3.03 1.75 15.32
N TRP A 213 -2.35 1.46 14.21
CA TRP A 213 -2.22 0.08 13.70
C TRP A 213 -1.35 -0.82 14.58
N ALA A 214 -0.52 -0.24 15.45
CA ALA A 214 0.27 -0.99 16.42
C ALA A 214 -0.56 -1.49 17.61
N LEU A 215 -1.78 -0.96 17.80
CA LEU A 215 -2.67 -1.38 18.87
C LEU A 215 -3.65 -2.47 18.41
N PRO A 216 -4.19 -3.27 19.35
CA PRO A 216 -5.33 -4.15 19.06
C PRO A 216 -6.55 -3.32 18.60
N PRO A 217 -7.20 -3.65 17.47
CA PRO A 217 -8.37 -2.91 16.99
C PRO A 217 -9.51 -2.78 18.01
N GLU A 218 -9.67 -3.78 18.88
CA GLU A 218 -10.67 -3.82 19.96
C GLU A 218 -10.46 -2.69 20.98
N SER A 219 -9.24 -2.16 21.09
CA SER A 219 -8.88 -1.09 22.04
C SER A 219 -9.12 0.33 21.52
N LEU A 220 -9.30 0.52 20.21
CA LEU A 220 -9.36 1.86 19.58
C LEU A 220 -10.65 2.62 19.90
N THR A 221 -10.57 3.78 20.53
CA THR A 221 -11.77 4.58 20.83
C THR A 221 -12.30 5.32 19.59
N GLU A 222 -13.47 5.94 19.71
CA GLU A 222 -14.00 6.82 18.65
C GLU A 222 -13.05 8.00 18.36
N GLU A 223 -12.48 8.59 19.41
CA GLU A 223 -11.49 9.67 19.31
C GLU A 223 -10.22 9.20 18.59
N ASP A 224 -9.77 7.97 18.84
CA ASP A 224 -8.61 7.38 18.17
C ASP A 224 -8.87 7.20 16.68
N LEU A 225 -10.04 6.69 16.30
CA LEU A 225 -10.40 6.49 14.89
C LEU A 225 -10.62 7.80 14.15
N LYS A 226 -11.09 8.84 14.84
CA LYS A 226 -11.17 10.19 14.30
C LYS A 226 -9.76 10.78 14.05
N ALA A 227 -8.86 10.68 15.03
CA ALA A 227 -7.48 11.14 14.89
C ALA A 227 -6.73 10.38 13.78
N TYR A 228 -6.94 9.06 13.71
CA TYR A 228 -6.47 8.20 12.63
C TYR A 228 -6.89 8.73 11.25
N GLY A 229 -8.18 9.03 11.07
CA GLY A 229 -8.71 9.56 9.82
C GLY A 229 -8.21 10.95 9.46
N GLU A 230 -8.03 11.82 10.45
CA GLU A 230 -7.49 13.18 10.27
C GLU A 230 -6.02 13.15 9.84
N ASP A 231 -5.19 12.31 10.47
CA ASP A 231 -3.77 12.16 10.12
C ASP A 231 -3.57 11.47 8.76
N LEU A 232 -4.39 10.48 8.39
CA LEU A 232 -4.40 9.93 7.03
C LEU A 232 -4.62 11.03 5.98
N ARG A 233 -5.60 11.90 6.19
CA ARG A 233 -5.88 13.01 5.28
C ARG A 233 -4.72 14.01 5.23
N LEU A 234 -4.12 14.34 6.39
CA LEU A 234 -2.97 15.23 6.50
C LEU A 234 -1.79 14.73 5.63
N ARG A 235 -1.56 13.42 5.61
CA ARG A 235 -0.47 12.77 4.86
C ARG A 235 -0.84 12.46 3.39
N GLY A 236 -2.00 12.91 2.93
CA GLY A 236 -2.41 12.78 1.53
C GLY A 236 -2.93 11.38 1.15
N HIS A 237 -3.46 10.61 2.11
CA HIS A 237 -4.18 9.38 1.81
C HIS A 237 -5.57 9.65 1.23
N ARG A 238 -6.05 8.71 0.43
CA ARG A 238 -7.25 8.82 -0.39
C ARG A 238 -8.15 7.60 -0.22
N PRO A 239 -9.44 7.77 0.08
CA PRO A 239 -10.36 6.64 0.10
C PRO A 239 -10.53 5.99 -1.29
N GLU A 240 -10.24 6.72 -2.37
CA GLU A 240 -10.33 6.19 -3.73
C GLU A 240 -9.15 5.30 -4.15
N LEU A 241 -8.11 5.19 -3.32
CA LEU A 241 -6.93 4.38 -3.58
C LEU A 241 -6.91 3.09 -2.72
N PRO A 242 -6.26 2.02 -3.21
CA PRO A 242 -6.20 0.75 -2.49
C PRO A 242 -5.42 0.82 -1.17
N PHE A 243 -5.90 0.14 -0.13
CA PHE A 243 -5.26 -0.04 1.17
C PHE A 243 -4.98 -1.53 1.42
N GLY A 244 -3.74 -1.97 1.26
CA GLY A 244 -3.31 -3.36 1.48
C GLY A 244 -2.56 -3.59 2.79
N GLN A 245 -2.43 -2.58 3.65
CA GLN A 245 -1.66 -2.70 4.88
C GLN A 245 -2.32 -3.65 5.88
N GLU A 246 -1.49 -4.42 6.59
CA GLU A 246 -1.93 -5.37 7.61
C GLU A 246 -2.78 -4.71 8.69
N GLY A 247 -2.47 -3.47 9.09
CA GLY A 247 -3.27 -2.72 10.07
C GLY A 247 -4.72 -2.51 9.64
N VAL A 248 -4.97 -2.27 8.35
CA VAL A 248 -6.33 -2.12 7.80
C VAL A 248 -7.04 -3.47 7.74
N LEU A 249 -6.33 -4.52 7.30
CA LEU A 249 -6.87 -5.88 7.24
C LEU A 249 -7.23 -6.41 8.64
N ARG A 250 -6.39 -6.18 9.65
CA ARG A 250 -6.64 -6.53 11.05
C ARG A 250 -7.87 -5.82 11.61
N MET A 251 -8.08 -4.54 11.28
CA MET A 251 -9.31 -3.83 11.68
C MET A 251 -10.56 -4.45 11.04
N ALA A 252 -10.50 -4.85 9.76
CA ALA A 252 -11.64 -5.47 9.06
C ALA A 252 -11.95 -6.88 9.61
N GLU A 253 -10.91 -7.67 9.90
CA GLU A 253 -11.05 -8.97 10.54
C GLU A 253 -11.65 -8.84 11.95
N ALA A 254 -11.11 -7.93 12.77
CA ALA A 254 -11.64 -7.66 14.11
C ALA A 254 -13.11 -7.21 14.07
N ALA A 255 -13.48 -6.31 13.16
CA ALA A 255 -14.87 -5.88 12.97
C ALA A 255 -15.79 -7.07 12.64
N SER A 256 -15.33 -8.01 11.80
CA SER A 256 -16.09 -9.22 11.46
C SER A 256 -16.27 -10.14 12.68
N LEU A 257 -15.20 -10.35 13.46
CA LEU A 257 -15.23 -11.22 14.65
C LEU A 257 -16.05 -10.63 15.79
N LEU A 258 -16.05 -9.30 15.94
CA LEU A 258 -16.79 -8.59 16.97
C LEU A 258 -18.28 -8.49 16.65
N GLN A 259 -18.71 -8.68 15.40
CA GLN A 259 -20.11 -8.48 15.01
C GLN A 259 -21.11 -9.29 15.86
N ALA A 260 -20.71 -10.47 16.36
CA ALA A 260 -21.52 -11.30 17.25
C ALA A 260 -21.27 -11.06 18.75
N LYS A 261 -20.08 -10.55 19.12
CA LYS A 261 -19.64 -10.41 20.53
C LYS A 261 -19.87 -9.01 21.09
N ASP A 262 -19.56 -8.00 20.27
CA ASP A 262 -19.66 -6.58 20.57
C ASP A 262 -20.04 -5.81 19.28
N PRO A 263 -21.35 -5.74 18.97
CA PRO A 263 -21.83 -5.15 17.73
C PRO A 263 -21.57 -3.63 17.64
N GLU A 264 -21.51 -2.93 18.78
CA GLU A 264 -21.22 -1.50 18.81
C GLU A 264 -19.78 -1.23 18.39
N LYS A 265 -18.83 -1.98 18.95
CA LYS A 265 -17.42 -1.89 18.57
C LYS A 265 -17.20 -2.31 17.11
N ALA A 266 -17.86 -3.39 16.67
CA ALA A 266 -17.81 -3.83 15.28
C ALA A 266 -18.27 -2.73 14.31
N ARG A 267 -19.39 -2.05 14.63
CA ARG A 267 -19.91 -0.93 13.84
C ARG A 267 -18.95 0.24 13.82
N LEU A 268 -18.38 0.62 14.96
CA LEU A 268 -17.42 1.72 15.06
C LEU A 268 -16.18 1.48 14.16
N LEU A 269 -15.62 0.27 14.17
CA LEU A 269 -14.53 -0.10 13.27
C LEU A 269 -14.96 -0.11 11.80
N ALA A 270 -16.11 -0.72 11.48
CA ALA A 270 -16.61 -0.79 10.10
C ALA A 270 -16.91 0.61 9.52
N GLU A 271 -17.45 1.53 10.32
CA GLU A 271 -17.68 2.91 9.91
C GLU A 271 -16.38 3.68 9.70
N ALA A 272 -15.37 3.49 10.55
CA ALA A 272 -14.05 4.09 10.37
C ALA A 272 -13.36 3.57 9.10
N LEU A 273 -13.42 2.26 8.84
CA LEU A 273 -12.94 1.65 7.60
C LEU A 273 -13.65 2.24 6.38
N LEU A 274 -14.98 2.31 6.40
CA LEU A 274 -15.77 2.87 5.30
C LEU A 274 -15.40 4.34 5.03
N ARG A 275 -15.18 5.12 6.09
CA ARG A 275 -14.90 6.56 5.99
C ARG A 275 -13.46 6.88 5.60
N HIS A 276 -12.49 6.09 6.02
CA HIS A 276 -11.08 6.47 5.90
C HIS A 276 -10.26 5.54 5.00
N THR A 277 -10.54 4.24 5.02
CA THR A 277 -9.79 3.23 4.25
C THR A 277 -10.73 2.18 3.61
N PRO A 278 -11.66 2.58 2.72
CA PRO A 278 -12.72 1.69 2.24
C PRO A 278 -12.30 0.69 1.16
N LEU A 279 -11.14 0.87 0.54
CA LEU A 279 -10.70 0.04 -0.59
C LEU A 279 -9.57 -0.92 -0.20
N PHE A 280 -9.85 -1.88 0.65
CA PHE A 280 -8.93 -2.98 0.97
C PHE A 280 -9.30 -4.29 0.25
N PRO A 281 -8.37 -5.27 0.17
CA PRO A 281 -8.68 -6.60 -0.38
C PRO A 281 -9.96 -7.21 0.22
N GLY A 282 -10.96 -7.48 -0.62
CA GLY A 282 -12.25 -8.04 -0.19
C GLY A 282 -13.25 -7.03 0.41
N SER A 283 -12.98 -5.73 0.36
CA SER A 283 -13.81 -4.72 1.04
C SER A 283 -15.26 -4.68 0.61
N LEU A 284 -15.58 -4.87 -0.69
CA LEU A 284 -16.96 -4.89 -1.16
C LEU A 284 -17.77 -6.00 -0.47
N ALA A 285 -17.24 -7.23 -0.47
CA ALA A 285 -17.89 -8.38 0.16
C ALA A 285 -17.99 -8.20 1.67
N PHE A 286 -16.96 -7.60 2.31
CA PHE A 286 -17.00 -7.26 3.73
C PHE A 286 -18.16 -6.31 4.06
N PHE A 287 -18.26 -5.18 3.36
CA PHE A 287 -19.31 -4.19 3.63
C PHE A 287 -20.71 -4.69 3.25
N GLU A 288 -20.83 -5.53 2.23
CA GLU A 288 -22.11 -6.18 1.87
C GLU A 288 -22.61 -7.08 3.00
N ARG A 289 -21.76 -8.00 3.47
CA ARG A 289 -22.07 -8.88 4.61
C ARG A 289 -22.34 -8.09 5.89
N PHE A 290 -21.58 -7.02 6.12
CA PHE A 290 -21.78 -6.16 7.27
C PHE A 290 -23.15 -5.47 7.23
N ALA A 291 -23.57 -4.97 6.07
CA ALA A 291 -24.89 -4.37 5.87
C ALA A 291 -26.02 -5.40 6.06
N GLU A 292 -25.86 -6.62 5.56
CA GLU A 292 -26.80 -7.73 5.81
C GLU A 292 -26.92 -8.04 7.30
N GLY A 293 -25.79 -8.10 8.01
CA GLY A 293 -25.78 -8.31 9.46
C GLY A 293 -26.46 -7.18 10.24
N LEU A 294 -26.24 -5.92 9.86
CA LEU A 294 -26.94 -4.78 10.44
C LEU A 294 -28.47 -4.86 10.23
N GLU A 295 -28.91 -5.25 9.04
CA GLU A 295 -30.33 -5.43 8.74
C GLU A 295 -30.95 -6.55 9.60
N ALA A 296 -30.25 -7.68 9.73
CA ALA A 296 -30.68 -8.79 10.59
C ALA A 296 -30.73 -8.41 12.08
N GLN A 297 -29.89 -7.47 12.51
CA GLN A 297 -29.86 -6.92 13.88
C GLN A 297 -30.90 -5.81 14.11
N GLY A 298 -31.72 -5.46 13.12
CA GLY A 298 -32.75 -4.42 13.26
C GLY A 298 -32.25 -2.99 13.03
N HIS A 299 -31.12 -2.81 12.35
CA HIS A 299 -30.55 -1.50 11.98
C HIS A 299 -30.61 -1.23 10.46
N PRO A 300 -31.81 -1.19 9.84
CA PRO A 300 -31.95 -1.06 8.39
C PRO A 300 -31.43 0.28 7.83
N ALA A 301 -31.51 1.37 8.61
CA ALA A 301 -30.96 2.67 8.21
C ALA A 301 -29.42 2.64 8.11
N GLY A 302 -28.76 1.94 9.05
CA GLY A 302 -27.32 1.72 9.00
C GLY A 302 -26.94 0.87 7.78
N ALA A 303 -27.65 -0.24 7.57
CA ALA A 303 -27.45 -1.09 6.39
C ALA A 303 -27.58 -0.31 5.07
N LEU A 304 -28.58 0.58 4.95
CA LEU A 304 -28.76 1.43 3.77
C LEU A 304 -27.56 2.35 3.52
N ARG A 305 -26.98 2.96 4.56
CA ARG A 305 -25.78 3.80 4.42
C ARG A 305 -24.61 3.04 3.83
N PHE A 306 -24.35 1.81 4.28
CA PHE A 306 -23.31 0.95 3.71
C PHE A 306 -23.63 0.57 2.25
N ARG A 307 -24.89 0.23 1.93
CA ARG A 307 -25.32 -0.09 0.56
C ARG A 307 -25.16 1.09 -0.41
N GLU A 308 -25.48 2.31 0.00
CA GLU A 308 -25.26 3.50 -0.84
C GLU A 308 -23.77 3.79 -1.02
N ALA A 309 -22.97 3.66 0.04
CA ALA A 309 -21.52 3.81 -0.07
C ALA A 309 -20.91 2.77 -1.02
N LEU A 310 -21.36 1.52 -0.98
CA LEU A 310 -20.94 0.46 -1.88
C LEU A 310 -21.17 0.78 -3.36
N LYS A 311 -22.29 1.44 -3.70
CA LYS A 311 -22.54 1.89 -5.08
C LYS A 311 -21.46 2.87 -5.54
N VAL A 312 -21.03 3.78 -4.67
CA VAL A 312 -19.95 4.73 -4.98
C VAL A 312 -18.60 4.02 -5.06
N LEU A 313 -18.27 3.14 -4.10
CA LEU A 313 -17.01 2.39 -4.11
C LEU A 313 -16.83 1.57 -5.39
N ARG A 314 -17.90 0.97 -5.92
CA ARG A 314 -17.88 0.24 -7.21
C ARG A 314 -17.47 1.14 -8.38
N THR A 315 -17.76 2.44 -8.35
CA THR A 315 -17.31 3.38 -9.40
C THR A 315 -15.82 3.69 -9.33
N TRP A 316 -15.19 3.47 -8.18
CA TRP A 316 -13.76 3.67 -7.98
C TRP A 316 -12.94 2.44 -8.35
N LEU A 317 -13.55 1.26 -8.40
CA LEU A 317 -12.87 -0.01 -8.66
C LEU A 317 -12.75 -0.30 -10.17
N PRO A 318 -11.80 -1.17 -10.56
CA PRO A 318 -11.71 -1.66 -11.93
C PRO A 318 -13.02 -2.31 -12.41
N PRO A 319 -13.32 -2.30 -13.73
CA PRO A 319 -14.51 -2.95 -14.27
C PRO A 319 -14.54 -4.44 -13.90
N ASP A 320 -15.70 -5.02 -13.61
CA ASP A 320 -15.78 -6.46 -13.33
C ASP A 320 -15.64 -7.26 -14.63
N LEU A 321 -14.54 -8.01 -14.73
CA LEU A 321 -14.25 -8.93 -15.85
C LEU A 321 -14.38 -10.40 -15.43
N SER A 322 -15.00 -10.70 -14.28
CA SER A 322 -15.27 -12.07 -13.85
C SER A 322 -16.00 -12.94 -14.90
N PRO A 323 -16.95 -12.43 -15.71
CA PRO A 323 -17.62 -13.23 -16.74
C PRO A 323 -16.72 -13.61 -17.93
N LEU A 324 -15.56 -12.94 -18.08
CA LEU A 324 -14.65 -13.14 -19.21
C LEU A 324 -14.16 -14.59 -19.28
N ARG A 325 -13.91 -15.23 -18.13
CA ARG A 325 -13.46 -16.62 -18.08
C ARG A 325 -14.48 -17.58 -18.69
N GLU A 326 -15.75 -17.47 -18.30
CA GLU A 326 -16.83 -18.28 -18.87
C GLU A 326 -17.03 -17.97 -20.36
N GLY A 327 -16.98 -16.68 -20.73
CA GLY A 327 -17.05 -16.23 -22.12
C GLY A 327 -15.94 -16.83 -22.99
N LEU A 328 -14.71 -16.94 -22.47
CA LEU A 328 -13.59 -17.57 -23.17
C LEU A 328 -13.76 -19.07 -23.36
N LEU A 329 -14.27 -19.78 -22.35
CA LEU A 329 -14.59 -21.21 -22.47
C LEU A 329 -15.69 -21.42 -23.53
N LEU A 330 -16.73 -20.60 -23.49
CA LEU A 330 -17.81 -20.60 -24.48
C LEU A 330 -17.28 -20.36 -25.91
N LEU A 331 -16.47 -19.32 -26.10
CA LEU A 331 -15.85 -19.00 -27.38
C LEU A 331 -14.92 -20.12 -27.87
N GLY A 332 -14.15 -20.73 -26.96
CA GLY A 332 -13.27 -21.86 -27.26
C GLY A 332 -14.05 -23.08 -27.73
N LEU A 333 -15.14 -23.45 -27.03
CA LEU A 333 -16.02 -24.54 -27.42
C LEU A 333 -16.69 -24.28 -28.78
N ALA A 334 -17.22 -23.07 -28.99
CA ALA A 334 -17.81 -22.68 -30.26
C ALA A 334 -16.80 -22.74 -31.42
N TYR A 335 -15.59 -22.22 -31.20
CA TYR A 335 -14.50 -22.28 -32.17
C TYR A 335 -14.14 -23.72 -32.53
N LEU A 336 -13.92 -24.58 -31.53
CA LEU A 336 -13.60 -25.99 -31.74
C LEU A 336 -14.73 -26.73 -32.46
N ALA A 337 -15.98 -26.49 -32.09
CA ALA A 337 -17.14 -27.11 -32.73
C ALA A 337 -17.30 -26.66 -34.19
N LEU A 338 -17.13 -25.36 -34.49
CA LEU A 338 -17.14 -24.86 -35.87
C LEU A 338 -16.01 -25.46 -36.69
N PHE A 339 -14.80 -25.47 -36.14
CA PHE A 339 -13.63 -26.00 -36.83
C PHE A 339 -13.76 -27.50 -37.10
N LEU A 340 -14.27 -28.26 -36.13
CA LEU A 340 -14.57 -29.67 -36.27
C LEU A 340 -15.66 -29.91 -37.31
N TYR A 341 -16.72 -29.10 -37.32
CA TYR A 341 -17.73 -29.14 -38.38
C TYR A 341 -17.12 -28.94 -39.77
N LEU A 342 -16.34 -27.86 -39.97
CA LEU A 342 -15.73 -27.55 -41.27
C LEU A 342 -14.78 -28.66 -41.72
N PHE A 343 -14.01 -29.22 -40.78
CA PHE A 343 -13.15 -30.36 -41.03
C PHE A 343 -13.96 -31.59 -41.49
N LEU A 344 -14.96 -32.01 -40.70
CA LEU A 344 -15.75 -33.21 -41.00
C LEU A 344 -16.60 -33.05 -42.27
N TYR A 345 -17.24 -31.89 -42.45
CA TYR A 345 -18.11 -31.61 -43.58
C TYR A 345 -17.35 -31.70 -44.92
N HIS A 346 -16.11 -31.20 -44.97
CA HIS A 346 -15.29 -31.20 -46.17
C HIS A 346 -14.32 -32.39 -46.29
N LEU A 347 -14.24 -33.25 -45.28
CA LEU A 347 -13.31 -34.38 -45.22
C LEU A 347 -13.38 -35.30 -46.47
N PRO A 348 -14.57 -35.71 -46.98
CA PRO A 348 -14.62 -36.60 -48.15
C PRO A 348 -14.00 -35.97 -49.41
N ALA A 349 -14.27 -34.69 -49.63
CA ALA A 349 -13.70 -33.92 -50.75
C ALA A 349 -12.17 -33.85 -50.62
N GLN A 350 -11.71 -33.51 -49.42
CA GLN A 350 -10.28 -33.37 -49.14
C GLN A 350 -9.54 -34.71 -49.29
N LEU A 351 -10.11 -35.82 -48.83
CA LEU A 351 -9.50 -37.14 -48.99
C LEU A 351 -9.39 -37.53 -50.47
N LYS A 352 -10.41 -37.23 -51.29
CA LYS A 352 -10.38 -37.49 -52.74
C LYS A 352 -9.27 -36.69 -53.43
N ASP A 353 -9.15 -35.40 -53.13
CA ASP A 353 -8.15 -34.52 -53.73
C ASP A 353 -6.72 -34.84 -53.26
N LEU A 354 -6.56 -35.38 -52.05
CA LEU A 354 -5.24 -35.70 -51.48
C LEU A 354 -4.73 -37.10 -51.84
N ARG A 355 -5.58 -38.03 -52.32
CA ARG A 355 -5.15 -39.34 -52.83
C ARG A 355 -3.96 -39.27 -53.79
N PRO A 356 -3.98 -38.45 -54.87
CA PRO A 356 -2.85 -38.35 -55.79
C PRO A 356 -1.58 -37.76 -55.16
N LEU A 357 -1.70 -37.04 -54.04
CA LEU A 357 -0.57 -36.43 -53.33
C LEU A 357 0.03 -37.35 -52.25
N GLY A 358 -0.44 -38.60 -52.12
CA GLY A 358 0.02 -39.52 -51.07
C GLY A 358 -0.84 -39.51 -49.81
N GLY A 359 -2.09 -39.03 -49.90
CA GLY A 359 -3.06 -39.05 -48.81
C GLY A 359 -2.94 -37.89 -47.83
N TYR A 360 -3.71 -37.95 -46.73
CA TYR A 360 -3.89 -36.80 -45.83
C TYR A 360 -2.59 -36.36 -45.14
N LEU A 361 -1.84 -37.32 -44.59
CA LEU A 361 -0.55 -37.11 -43.89
C LEU A 361 0.63 -37.20 -44.85
N GLY A 362 0.66 -38.23 -45.72
CA GLY A 362 1.76 -38.43 -46.67
C GLY A 362 1.98 -37.28 -47.64
N GLY A 363 0.92 -36.51 -47.96
CA GLY A 363 1.01 -35.31 -48.80
C GLY A 363 1.83 -34.17 -48.19
N TRP A 364 1.91 -34.06 -46.87
CA TRP A 364 2.80 -33.07 -46.22
C TRP A 364 4.27 -33.41 -46.37
N LEU A 365 4.61 -34.71 -46.40
CA LEU A 365 5.99 -35.18 -46.56
C LEU A 365 6.44 -35.17 -48.02
N ARG A 366 5.56 -35.59 -48.95
CA ARG A 366 5.92 -35.73 -50.37
C ARG A 366 5.77 -34.43 -51.16
N HIS A 367 4.73 -33.64 -50.87
CA HIS A 367 4.40 -32.43 -51.63
C HIS A 367 3.90 -31.28 -50.74
N PRO A 368 4.74 -30.74 -49.83
CA PRO A 368 4.32 -29.77 -48.82
C PRO A 368 3.66 -28.51 -49.41
N LEU A 369 4.23 -27.96 -50.49
CA LEU A 369 3.68 -26.76 -51.14
C LEU A 369 2.32 -27.02 -51.82
N LEU A 370 2.16 -28.17 -52.49
CA LEU A 370 0.86 -28.55 -53.04
C LEU A 370 -0.15 -28.84 -51.94
N ARG A 371 0.29 -29.37 -50.80
CA ARG A 371 -0.57 -29.62 -49.64
C ARG A 371 -1.12 -28.34 -49.01
N LEU A 372 -0.36 -27.23 -49.05
CA LEU A 372 -0.84 -25.89 -48.69
C LEU A 372 -1.99 -25.42 -49.59
N ARG A 373 -2.12 -25.90 -50.83
CA ARG A 373 -3.30 -25.60 -51.66
C ARG A 373 -4.56 -26.36 -51.22
N HIS A 374 -4.42 -27.38 -50.38
CA HIS A 374 -5.48 -28.29 -49.95
C HIS A 374 -5.77 -28.20 -48.44
N LEU A 375 -5.49 -27.07 -47.80
CA LEU A 375 -5.85 -26.82 -46.40
C LEU A 375 -7.35 -27.02 -46.18
N HIS A 376 -7.76 -27.41 -44.96
CA HIS A 376 -9.17 -27.73 -44.71
C HIS A 376 -10.09 -26.52 -44.93
N LEU A 377 -9.65 -25.31 -44.57
CA LEU A 377 -10.41 -24.07 -44.79
C LEU A 377 -10.47 -23.67 -46.28
N ALA A 378 -9.62 -24.23 -47.14
CA ALA A 378 -9.68 -23.96 -48.58
C ALA A 378 -10.98 -24.50 -49.22
N TYR A 379 -11.66 -25.45 -48.56
CA TYR A 379 -12.96 -25.97 -49.00
C TYR A 379 -14.15 -25.16 -48.45
N ALA A 380 -13.94 -24.46 -47.33
CA ALA A 380 -14.93 -23.62 -46.70
C ALA A 380 -15.27 -22.39 -47.57
N SER A 381 -16.49 -21.90 -47.44
CA SER A 381 -16.97 -20.65 -48.03
C SER A 381 -16.30 -19.43 -47.37
N PHE A 382 -16.38 -18.28 -48.05
CA PHE A 382 -15.84 -17.02 -47.50
C PHE A 382 -16.45 -16.69 -46.13
N GLY A 383 -17.77 -16.83 -45.97
CA GLY A 383 -18.46 -16.57 -44.70
C GLY A 383 -18.00 -17.50 -43.57
N GLU A 384 -17.78 -18.78 -43.85
CA GLU A 384 -17.27 -19.74 -42.88
C GLU A 384 -15.82 -19.45 -42.47
N ARG A 385 -14.96 -19.08 -43.43
CA ARG A 385 -13.58 -18.64 -43.15
C ARG A 385 -13.56 -17.39 -42.27
N LEU A 386 -14.41 -16.41 -42.59
CA LEU A 386 -14.53 -15.17 -41.83
C LEU A 386 -15.05 -15.44 -40.42
N LEU A 387 -16.05 -16.32 -40.27
CA LEU A 387 -16.58 -16.73 -38.98
C LEU A 387 -15.52 -17.41 -38.11
N ALA A 388 -14.77 -18.37 -38.67
CA ALA A 388 -13.72 -19.07 -37.96
C ALA A 388 -12.57 -18.13 -37.55
N LEU A 389 -12.15 -17.23 -38.45
CA LEU A 389 -11.15 -16.21 -38.14
C LEU A 389 -11.66 -15.25 -37.05
N GLY A 390 -12.91 -14.79 -37.15
CA GLY A 390 -13.53 -13.91 -36.15
C GLY A 390 -13.55 -14.53 -34.76
N LEU A 391 -13.97 -15.80 -34.65
CA LEU A 391 -13.94 -16.53 -33.38
C LEU A 391 -12.51 -16.70 -32.83
N LEU A 392 -11.52 -17.00 -33.69
CA LEU A 392 -10.12 -17.12 -33.29
C LEU A 392 -9.55 -15.78 -32.78
N LEU A 393 -9.85 -14.67 -33.48
CA LEU A 393 -9.41 -13.33 -33.07
C LEU A 393 -10.06 -12.89 -31.76
N LEU A 394 -11.36 -13.16 -31.57
CA LEU A 394 -12.06 -12.88 -30.31
C LEU A 394 -11.49 -13.71 -29.15
N LEU A 395 -11.16 -14.99 -29.40
CA LEU A 395 -10.51 -15.84 -28.40
C LEU A 395 -9.14 -15.29 -28.03
N GLY A 396 -8.30 -14.94 -29.02
CA GLY A 396 -6.98 -14.36 -28.78
C GLY A 396 -7.03 -13.02 -28.04
N ALA A 397 -7.93 -12.12 -28.45
CA ALA A 397 -8.15 -10.84 -27.79
C ALA A 397 -8.67 -11.00 -26.36
N GLY A 398 -9.58 -11.94 -26.12
CA GLY A 398 -10.10 -12.21 -24.78
C GLY A 398 -9.04 -12.83 -23.86
N VAL A 399 -8.19 -13.74 -24.36
CA VAL A 399 -7.06 -14.30 -23.59
C VAL A 399 -6.05 -13.21 -23.23
N LEU A 400 -5.73 -12.33 -24.19
CA LEU A 400 -4.87 -11.18 -23.94
C LEU A 400 -5.49 -10.25 -22.87
N LEU A 401 -6.77 -9.91 -23.02
CA LEU A 401 -7.50 -9.07 -22.06
C LEU A 401 -7.50 -9.68 -20.66
N GLN A 402 -7.78 -10.98 -20.53
CA GLN A 402 -7.78 -11.68 -19.26
C GLN A 402 -6.38 -11.68 -18.61
N GLY A 403 -5.34 -11.95 -19.40
CA GLY A 403 -3.96 -11.96 -18.91
C GLY A 403 -3.50 -10.58 -18.44
N LEU A 404 -3.82 -9.52 -19.21
CA LEU A 404 -3.51 -8.15 -18.85
C LEU A 404 -4.30 -7.70 -17.61
N ASP A 405 -5.60 -7.98 -17.55
CA ASP A 405 -6.45 -7.67 -16.39
C ASP A 405 -5.91 -8.32 -15.11
N GLY A 406 -5.59 -9.62 -15.16
CA GLY A 406 -5.04 -10.34 -14.01
C GLY A 406 -3.72 -9.74 -13.52
N ARG A 407 -2.84 -9.36 -14.45
CA ARG A 407 -1.56 -8.72 -14.12
C ARG A 407 -1.72 -7.33 -13.51
N VAL A 408 -2.61 -6.51 -14.06
CA VAL A 408 -2.89 -5.16 -13.53
C VAL A 408 -3.54 -5.24 -12.15
N ARG A 409 -4.50 -6.13 -11.94
CA ARG A 409 -5.13 -6.32 -10.62
C ARG A 409 -4.14 -6.78 -9.56
N ALA A 410 -3.22 -7.69 -9.92
CA ALA A 410 -2.16 -8.13 -9.02
C ALA A 410 -1.24 -6.97 -8.59
N GLN A 411 -0.95 -6.04 -9.48
CA GLN A 411 -0.14 -4.85 -9.15
C GLN A 411 -0.93 -3.82 -8.31
N LEU A 412 -2.22 -3.64 -8.58
CA LEU A 412 -3.04 -2.58 -7.97
C LEU A 412 -3.14 -2.69 -6.44
N PHE A 413 -3.16 -3.91 -5.91
CA PHE A 413 -3.25 -4.19 -4.47
C PHE A 413 -1.92 -4.67 -3.88
N ALA A 414 -0.80 -4.45 -4.58
CA ALA A 414 0.53 -4.78 -4.11
C ALA A 414 1.35 -3.50 -3.84
N PRO A 415 2.39 -3.56 -3.00
CA PRO A 415 3.32 -2.46 -2.84
C PRO A 415 3.95 -2.04 -4.18
N PRO A 416 4.06 -0.74 -4.47
CA PRO A 416 3.82 0.40 -3.57
C PRO A 416 2.41 1.02 -3.68
N LEU A 417 1.49 0.46 -4.47
CA LEU A 417 0.18 1.06 -4.77
C LEU A 417 -0.88 0.79 -3.71
N ASP A 418 -0.63 -0.18 -2.84
CA ASP A 418 -1.47 -0.55 -1.71
C ASP A 418 -1.43 0.45 -0.55
N GLN A 419 -0.67 1.54 -0.71
CA GLN A 419 -0.51 2.79 0.06
C GLN A 419 -1.75 3.49 0.63
N GLY A 420 -2.84 3.45 -0.12
CA GLY A 420 -3.88 4.48 -0.07
C GLY A 420 -3.38 5.88 -0.49
N THR A 421 -2.16 5.99 -1.02
CA THR A 421 -1.53 7.23 -1.49
C THR A 421 -0.44 6.93 -2.52
N LEU A 422 -0.18 7.87 -3.43
CA LEU A 422 0.92 7.81 -4.39
C LEU A 422 2.12 8.69 -3.98
N ARG A 423 2.04 9.34 -2.81
CA ARG A 423 3.05 10.32 -2.35
C ARG A 423 4.23 9.66 -1.62
N THR A 424 4.26 8.33 -1.56
CA THR A 424 5.37 7.60 -0.93
C THR A 424 6.55 7.55 -1.88
N GLU A 425 7.77 7.48 -1.34
CA GLU A 425 8.98 7.40 -2.18
C GLU A 425 8.96 6.18 -3.08
N ALA A 426 8.51 5.03 -2.56
CA ALA A 426 8.39 3.81 -3.34
C ALA A 426 7.40 3.96 -4.51
N ALA A 427 6.27 4.65 -4.30
CA ALA A 427 5.31 4.93 -5.37
C ALA A 427 5.87 5.94 -6.38
N GLN A 428 6.57 6.98 -5.93
CA GLN A 428 7.22 7.95 -6.80
C GLN A 428 8.31 7.30 -7.67
N ALA A 429 9.22 6.52 -7.06
CA ALA A 429 10.26 5.78 -7.78
C ALA A 429 9.66 4.80 -8.78
N TRP A 430 8.64 4.04 -8.37
CA TRP A 430 7.93 3.13 -9.25
C TRP A 430 7.27 3.85 -10.44
N LEU A 431 6.66 5.02 -10.22
CA LEU A 431 6.07 5.83 -11.29
C LEU A 431 7.13 6.33 -12.28
N MET A 432 8.36 6.58 -11.84
CA MET A 432 9.47 7.01 -12.71
C MET A 432 9.97 5.89 -13.63
N ASP A 433 9.85 4.63 -13.21
CA ASP A 433 10.25 3.45 -14.01
C ASP A 433 9.22 3.08 -15.10
N LEU A 434 8.05 3.72 -15.11
CA LEU A 434 7.01 3.46 -16.10
C LEU A 434 7.25 4.22 -17.41
N PRO A 435 6.77 3.67 -18.55
CA PRO A 435 6.78 4.40 -19.82
C PRO A 435 6.12 5.78 -19.69
N PRO A 436 6.65 6.84 -20.34
CA PRO A 436 6.20 8.22 -20.17
C PRO A 436 4.89 8.50 -20.95
N LEU A 437 3.83 7.77 -20.61
CA LEU A 437 2.49 7.96 -21.15
C LEU A 437 1.81 9.17 -20.46
N PRO A 438 0.89 9.89 -21.13
CA PRO A 438 0.18 11.01 -20.51
C PRO A 438 -0.49 10.67 -19.18
N GLU A 439 -1.04 9.45 -19.05
CA GLU A 439 -1.64 8.99 -17.81
C GLU A 439 -0.61 8.79 -16.70
N VAL A 440 0.58 8.29 -17.03
CA VAL A 440 1.68 8.12 -16.08
C VAL A 440 2.22 9.49 -15.64
N ARG A 441 2.36 10.44 -16.58
CA ARG A 441 2.73 11.83 -16.28
C ARG A 441 1.73 12.50 -15.33
N ALA A 442 0.43 12.31 -15.54
CA ALA A 442 -0.59 12.81 -14.62
C ALA A 442 -0.43 12.24 -13.19
N LEU A 443 -0.14 10.94 -13.08
CA LEU A 443 0.08 10.28 -11.79
C LEU A 443 1.38 10.75 -11.12
N GLN A 444 2.46 10.94 -11.88
CA GLN A 444 3.70 11.55 -11.39
C GLN A 444 3.46 12.96 -10.86
N GLY A 445 2.72 13.79 -11.62
CA GLY A 445 2.34 15.13 -11.19
C GLY A 445 1.50 15.15 -9.92
N TYR A 446 0.56 14.21 -9.77
CA TYR A 446 -0.20 14.04 -8.53
C TYR A 446 0.69 13.64 -7.33
N ALA A 447 1.61 12.69 -7.54
CA ALA A 447 2.51 12.22 -6.51
C ALA A 447 3.44 13.34 -5.99
N LEU A 448 3.90 14.23 -6.89
CA LEU A 448 4.81 15.33 -6.57
C LEU A 448 4.14 16.60 -6.03
N LEU A 449 2.80 16.66 -5.98
CA LEU A 449 2.07 17.91 -5.70
C LEU A 449 2.51 18.61 -4.40
N GLY A 450 2.79 17.83 -3.34
CA GLY A 450 3.20 18.36 -2.04
C GLY A 450 4.69 18.71 -1.94
N GLU A 451 5.54 18.10 -2.77
CA GLU A 451 7.01 18.26 -2.68
C GLU A 451 7.53 19.29 -3.69
N ASN A 452 7.08 19.22 -4.94
CA ASN A 452 7.48 20.14 -6.01
C ASN A 452 6.27 20.60 -6.84
N PRO A 453 5.51 21.63 -6.38
CA PRO A 453 4.26 22.03 -7.02
C PRO A 453 4.45 22.58 -8.44
N LYS A 454 5.63 23.13 -8.77
CA LYS A 454 5.92 23.66 -10.12
C LYS A 454 6.06 22.53 -11.13
N GLU A 455 6.87 21.53 -10.81
CA GLU A 455 7.05 20.35 -11.65
C GLU A 455 5.77 19.53 -11.73
N ALA A 456 5.08 19.36 -10.59
CA ALA A 456 3.77 18.72 -10.54
C ALA A 456 2.78 19.34 -11.54
N LYS A 457 2.70 20.68 -11.60
CA LYS A 457 1.82 21.37 -12.53
C LYS A 457 2.17 21.10 -14.00
N ALA A 458 3.47 21.07 -14.35
CA ALA A 458 3.90 20.76 -15.72
C ALA A 458 3.50 19.33 -16.12
N LEU A 459 3.72 18.36 -15.25
CA LEU A 459 3.34 16.96 -15.47
C LEU A 459 1.82 16.77 -15.59
N LEU A 460 1.04 17.49 -14.77
CA LEU A 460 -0.42 17.49 -14.85
C LEU A 460 -0.94 18.10 -16.16
N GLN A 461 -0.25 19.10 -16.73
CA GLN A 461 -0.59 19.67 -18.04
C GLN A 461 -0.38 18.67 -19.18
N GLU A 462 0.72 17.90 -19.16
CA GLU A 462 0.93 16.80 -20.12
C GLU A 462 -0.15 15.72 -20.01
N GLY A 463 -0.63 15.47 -18.79
CA GLY A 463 -1.66 14.51 -18.45
C GLY A 463 -3.11 15.04 -18.45
N ALA A 464 -3.36 16.24 -18.98
CA ALA A 464 -4.64 16.95 -18.89
C ALA A 464 -5.82 16.31 -19.67
N THR A 465 -5.71 15.04 -20.06
CA THR A 465 -6.80 14.22 -20.57
C THR A 465 -7.62 13.60 -19.44
N LEU A 466 -7.01 13.37 -18.27
CA LEU A 466 -7.65 12.72 -17.12
C LEU A 466 -8.44 13.72 -16.26
N PRO A 467 -9.65 13.35 -15.78
CA PRO A 467 -10.52 14.27 -15.04
C PRO A 467 -9.88 14.83 -13.78
N PHE A 468 -9.16 14.01 -13.00
CA PHE A 468 -8.52 14.49 -11.77
C PHE A 468 -7.41 15.52 -12.06
N ALA A 469 -6.64 15.31 -13.13
CA ALA A 469 -5.56 16.22 -13.52
C ALA A 469 -6.13 17.59 -13.97
N GLN A 470 -7.20 17.57 -14.77
CA GLN A 470 -7.93 18.78 -15.16
C GLN A 470 -8.47 19.53 -13.94
N ALA A 471 -9.05 18.81 -12.98
CA ALA A 471 -9.58 19.41 -11.75
C ALA A 471 -8.48 19.99 -10.85
N LEU A 472 -7.29 19.35 -10.78
CA LEU A 472 -6.13 19.85 -10.03
C LEU A 472 -5.51 21.12 -10.62
N LEU A 473 -5.54 21.27 -11.95
CA LEU A 473 -5.06 22.48 -12.61
C LEU A 473 -5.91 23.70 -12.25
N GLY A 474 -7.19 23.51 -11.90
CA GLY A 474 -8.05 24.53 -11.28
C GLY A 474 -8.52 25.64 -12.23
N GLU A 475 -8.25 25.55 -13.53
CA GLU A 475 -8.78 26.49 -14.52
C GLU A 475 -10.29 26.26 -14.70
N GLU A 476 -11.12 27.31 -14.66
CA GLU A 476 -12.60 27.18 -14.66
C GLU A 476 -13.11 26.29 -15.82
N GLY A 477 -12.57 26.50 -17.03
CA GLY A 477 -12.91 25.69 -18.20
C GLY A 477 -12.48 24.21 -18.06
N ALA A 478 -11.34 23.95 -17.43
CA ALA A 478 -10.83 22.61 -17.20
C ALA A 478 -11.67 21.87 -16.13
N LEU A 479 -12.12 22.57 -15.10
CA LEU A 479 -12.98 21.98 -14.05
C LEU A 479 -14.36 21.57 -14.59
N ALA A 480 -14.95 22.38 -15.47
CA ALA A 480 -16.20 22.04 -16.15
C ALA A 480 -16.04 20.80 -17.05
N GLU A 481 -14.93 20.69 -17.79
CA GLU A 481 -14.62 19.52 -18.62
C GLU A 481 -14.35 18.27 -17.78
N ALA A 482 -13.67 18.41 -16.64
CA ALA A 482 -13.44 17.35 -15.68
C ALA A 482 -14.78 16.77 -15.17
N TYR A 483 -15.75 17.63 -14.87
CA TYR A 483 -17.10 17.22 -14.46
C TYR A 483 -17.87 16.51 -15.58
N ARG A 484 -17.76 16.96 -16.84
CA ARG A 484 -18.39 16.26 -17.97
C ARG A 484 -17.87 14.83 -18.13
N LYS A 485 -16.57 14.61 -17.91
CA LYS A 485 -15.94 13.29 -18.02
C LYS A 485 -16.19 12.41 -16.79
N ALA A 486 -16.31 13.01 -15.60
CA ALA A 486 -16.49 12.29 -14.34
C ALA A 486 -17.53 12.98 -13.44
N PRO A 487 -18.82 12.95 -13.80
CA PRO A 487 -19.86 13.71 -13.09
C PRO A 487 -20.12 13.21 -11.66
N HIS A 488 -19.69 11.98 -11.36
CA HIS A 488 -19.84 11.36 -10.04
C HIS A 488 -18.60 11.48 -9.17
N ALA A 489 -17.51 12.09 -9.66
CA ALA A 489 -16.30 12.29 -8.85
C ALA A 489 -16.56 13.35 -7.78
N GLY A 490 -16.68 12.90 -6.53
CA GLY A 490 -17.05 13.76 -5.40
C GLY A 490 -16.16 15.00 -5.22
N PRO A 491 -14.81 14.92 -5.28
CA PRO A 491 -13.95 16.10 -5.18
C PRO A 491 -14.19 17.14 -6.29
N ILE A 492 -14.54 16.70 -7.50
CA ILE A 492 -14.86 17.58 -8.64
C ILE A 492 -16.20 18.27 -8.39
N ARG A 493 -17.20 17.53 -7.90
CA ARG A 493 -18.50 18.08 -7.53
C ARG A 493 -18.38 19.09 -6.40
N SER A 494 -17.60 18.78 -5.37
CA SER A 494 -17.35 19.68 -4.24
C SER A 494 -16.65 20.96 -4.68
N ALA A 495 -15.64 20.86 -5.57
CA ALA A 495 -14.98 22.03 -6.15
C ALA A 495 -15.93 22.93 -6.97
N LEU A 496 -16.98 22.35 -7.57
CA LEU A 496 -18.02 23.08 -8.31
C LEU A 496 -19.24 23.50 -7.44
N GLY A 497 -19.27 23.14 -6.16
CA GLY A 497 -20.44 23.40 -5.30
C GLY A 497 -21.70 22.59 -5.67
N LEU A 498 -21.57 21.46 -6.38
CA LEU A 498 -22.68 20.65 -6.91
C LEU A 498 -23.15 19.53 -5.96
N GLY A 499 -22.92 19.69 -4.66
CA GLY A 499 -23.40 18.78 -3.61
C GLY A 499 -22.32 18.23 -2.70
N GLU A 500 -22.78 17.54 -1.65
CA GLU A 500 -21.94 16.97 -0.60
C GLU A 500 -21.38 15.60 -1.02
N ASP A 501 -20.08 15.42 -0.81
CA ASP A 501 -19.38 14.15 -0.97
C ASP A 501 -19.47 13.37 0.37
N PRO A 502 -19.90 12.09 0.37
CA PRO A 502 -19.98 11.29 1.60
C PRO A 502 -18.66 11.14 2.36
N TRP A 503 -17.52 11.33 1.68
CA TRP A 503 -16.18 11.29 2.27
C TRP A 503 -15.63 12.68 2.61
N GLY A 504 -16.45 13.73 2.45
CA GLY A 504 -16.11 15.11 2.78
C GLY A 504 -15.19 15.80 1.76
N PRO A 505 -14.91 17.10 1.97
CA PRO A 505 -14.09 17.88 1.05
C PRO A 505 -12.65 17.39 1.05
N ARG A 506 -12.13 17.16 -0.15
CA ARG A 506 -10.73 16.77 -0.39
C ARG A 506 -10.29 17.21 -1.79
N GLU A 507 -8.99 17.25 -1.99
CA GLU A 507 -8.33 17.51 -3.28
C GLU A 507 -8.88 16.58 -4.39
N PRO A 508 -8.88 16.95 -5.68
CA PRO A 508 -9.11 15.98 -6.75
C PRO A 508 -7.94 15.00 -6.90
N GLY A 509 -8.20 13.71 -7.09
CA GLY A 509 -7.13 12.70 -7.16
C GLY A 509 -7.51 11.47 -7.98
N PRO A 510 -6.53 10.59 -8.27
CA PRO A 510 -6.78 9.35 -8.99
C PRO A 510 -7.59 8.37 -8.12
N SER A 511 -8.38 7.53 -8.80
CA SER A 511 -9.05 6.37 -8.21
C SER A 511 -8.34 5.07 -8.60
N ALA A 512 -8.66 3.96 -7.93
CA ALA A 512 -8.19 2.62 -8.31
C ALA A 512 -8.54 2.27 -9.78
N ALA A 513 -9.69 2.72 -10.31
CA ALA A 513 -10.07 2.59 -11.71
C ALA A 513 -9.18 3.41 -12.64
N THR A 514 -8.73 4.59 -12.18
CA THR A 514 -7.79 5.44 -12.92
C THR A 514 -6.41 4.75 -13.00
N LEU A 515 -5.92 4.24 -11.87
CA LEU A 515 -4.69 3.44 -11.81
C LEU A 515 -4.78 2.21 -12.72
N TYR A 516 -5.88 1.47 -12.64
CA TYR A 516 -6.13 0.30 -13.50
C TYR A 516 -6.02 0.65 -14.99
N ARG A 517 -6.65 1.75 -15.44
CA ARG A 517 -6.60 2.16 -16.85
C ARG A 517 -5.19 2.55 -17.28
N ALA A 518 -4.46 3.29 -16.44
CA ALA A 518 -3.08 3.69 -16.71
C ALA A 518 -2.16 2.46 -16.81
N LEU A 519 -2.24 1.57 -15.82
CA LEU A 519 -1.49 0.31 -15.78
C LEU A 519 -1.83 -0.61 -16.95
N PHE A 520 -3.11 -0.72 -17.30
CA PHE A 520 -3.53 -1.52 -18.45
C PHE A 520 -2.91 -1.00 -19.74
N ARG A 521 -2.85 0.33 -19.93
CA ARG A 521 -2.20 0.95 -21.08
C ARG A 521 -0.68 0.72 -21.07
N VAL A 522 -0.03 0.78 -19.91
CA VAL A 522 1.39 0.46 -19.75
C VAL A 522 1.67 -0.98 -20.14
N GLU A 523 0.93 -1.95 -19.59
CA GLU A 523 1.13 -3.37 -19.87
C GLU A 523 0.79 -3.72 -21.32
N LEU A 524 -0.23 -3.08 -21.91
CA LEU A 524 -0.52 -3.21 -23.34
C LEU A 524 0.62 -2.67 -24.19
N THR A 525 1.21 -1.53 -23.83
CA THR A 525 2.35 -0.93 -24.56
C THR A 525 3.56 -1.86 -24.50
N ARG A 526 3.90 -2.38 -23.31
CA ARG A 526 4.97 -3.39 -23.12
C ARG A 526 4.72 -4.66 -23.95
N PHE A 527 3.47 -5.11 -24.03
CA PHE A 527 3.09 -6.25 -24.85
C PHE A 527 3.28 -5.96 -26.35
N LEU A 528 2.95 -4.75 -26.83
CA LEU A 528 3.13 -4.39 -28.23
C LEU A 528 4.61 -4.24 -28.63
N GLU A 529 5.47 -3.83 -27.69
CA GLU A 529 6.92 -3.74 -27.88
C GLU A 529 7.58 -5.12 -28.00
N ASP A 530 7.21 -6.07 -27.14
CA ASP A 530 7.68 -7.46 -27.19
C ASP A 530 6.52 -8.44 -26.91
N PRO A 531 5.77 -8.86 -27.94
CA PRO A 531 4.59 -9.72 -27.78
C PRO A 531 4.92 -11.09 -27.19
N LEU A 532 6.12 -11.63 -27.48
CA LEU A 532 6.51 -12.93 -26.95
C LEU A 532 6.78 -12.82 -25.45
N ARG A 533 7.65 -11.90 -25.01
CA ARG A 533 7.90 -11.70 -23.58
C ARG A 533 6.64 -11.29 -22.83
N GLY A 534 5.85 -10.39 -23.43
CA GLY A 534 4.55 -9.97 -22.90
C GLY A 534 3.63 -11.15 -22.66
N PHE A 535 3.45 -12.02 -23.67
CA PHE A 535 2.61 -13.22 -23.56
C PHE A 535 3.11 -14.20 -22.50
N LEU A 536 4.42 -14.46 -22.44
CA LEU A 536 5.01 -15.38 -21.46
C LEU A 536 4.78 -14.91 -20.02
N ALA A 537 4.70 -13.60 -19.83
CA ALA A 537 4.50 -12.96 -18.55
C ALA A 537 3.02 -12.72 -18.20
N LEU A 538 2.07 -13.16 -19.06
CA LEU A 538 0.65 -13.22 -18.70
C LEU A 538 0.40 -14.39 -17.73
N GLY A 539 -0.42 -14.16 -16.72
CA GLY A 539 -0.95 -15.21 -15.85
C GLY A 539 -2.02 -16.02 -16.58
N LEU A 540 -1.60 -16.95 -17.44
CA LEU A 540 -2.53 -17.82 -18.16
C LEU A 540 -3.22 -18.80 -17.18
N PRO A 541 -4.49 -19.17 -17.42
CA PRO A 541 -5.22 -20.09 -16.54
C PRO A 541 -4.71 -21.54 -16.55
N LEU A 542 -3.78 -21.87 -17.44
CA LEU A 542 -3.09 -23.15 -17.49
C LEU A 542 -1.67 -22.97 -16.96
N ASP A 543 -1.34 -23.68 -15.88
CA ASP A 543 0.02 -23.77 -15.35
C ASP A 543 0.91 -24.58 -16.31
N LEU A 544 1.31 -23.94 -17.39
CA LEU A 544 2.25 -24.47 -18.36
C LEU A 544 3.68 -24.07 -17.99
N PRO A 545 4.65 -25.00 -18.10
CA PRO A 545 6.06 -24.65 -18.01
C PRO A 545 6.43 -23.63 -19.10
N GLY A 546 7.56 -22.92 -18.95
CA GLY A 546 7.96 -21.84 -19.85
C GLY A 546 7.93 -22.22 -21.34
N TRP A 547 8.42 -23.42 -21.69
CA TRP A 547 8.38 -23.93 -23.07
C TRP A 547 6.96 -24.20 -23.57
N GLY A 548 6.05 -24.61 -22.70
CA GLY A 548 4.64 -24.85 -23.03
C GLY A 548 3.92 -23.55 -23.38
N ARG A 549 4.25 -22.45 -22.69
CA ARG A 549 3.74 -21.10 -23.02
C ARG A 549 4.28 -20.61 -24.37
N VAL A 550 5.56 -20.83 -24.65
CA VAL A 550 6.15 -20.54 -25.98
C VAL A 550 5.45 -21.34 -27.08
N ALA A 551 5.23 -22.64 -26.87
CA ALA A 551 4.54 -23.49 -27.83
C ALA A 551 3.10 -23.02 -28.07
N LEU A 552 2.38 -22.60 -27.01
CA LEU A 552 1.02 -22.06 -27.13
C LEU A 552 0.99 -20.75 -27.93
N PHE A 553 1.92 -19.83 -27.64
CA PHE A 553 2.08 -18.59 -28.41
C PHE A 553 2.31 -18.90 -29.89
N LEU A 554 3.31 -19.72 -30.20
CA LEU A 554 3.61 -20.12 -31.58
C LEU A 554 2.44 -20.83 -32.25
N ALA A 555 1.75 -21.72 -31.53
CA ALA A 555 0.56 -22.41 -32.04
C ALA A 555 -0.56 -21.44 -32.40
N PHE A 556 -0.81 -20.41 -31.58
CA PHE A 556 -1.78 -19.36 -31.90
C PHE A 556 -1.40 -18.60 -33.18
N PHE A 557 -0.14 -18.17 -33.32
CA PHE A 557 0.31 -17.46 -34.52
C PHE A 557 0.30 -18.35 -35.78
N LEU A 558 0.68 -19.62 -35.65
CA LEU A 558 0.58 -20.60 -36.74
C LEU A 558 -0.87 -20.82 -37.15
N LEU A 559 -1.80 -20.90 -36.18
CA LEU A 559 -3.22 -21.04 -36.43
C LEU A 559 -3.79 -19.78 -37.09
N LEU A 560 -3.39 -18.59 -36.65
CA LEU A 560 -3.77 -17.32 -37.27
C LEU A 560 -3.27 -17.24 -38.72
N LEU A 561 -1.99 -17.54 -38.95
CA LEU A 561 -1.42 -17.60 -40.29
C LEU A 561 -2.16 -18.61 -41.17
N TYR A 562 -2.51 -19.77 -40.61
CA TYR A 562 -3.30 -20.79 -41.29
C TYR A 562 -4.68 -20.26 -41.73
N HIS A 563 -5.36 -19.46 -40.89
CA HIS A 563 -6.64 -18.82 -41.27
C HIS A 563 -6.43 -17.76 -42.35
N LEU A 564 -5.43 -16.89 -42.20
CA LEU A 564 -5.14 -15.83 -43.17
C LEU A 564 -4.78 -16.40 -44.54
N LEU A 565 -3.93 -17.44 -44.59
CA LEU A 565 -3.55 -18.11 -45.82
C LEU A 565 -4.77 -18.69 -46.54
N SER A 566 -5.78 -19.16 -45.80
CA SER A 566 -7.00 -19.71 -46.40
C SER A 566 -7.75 -18.72 -47.27
N PHE A 567 -7.67 -17.40 -47.02
CA PHE A 567 -8.32 -16.37 -47.84
C PHE A 567 -7.66 -16.19 -49.21
N PHE A 568 -6.35 -16.43 -49.31
CA PHE A 568 -5.63 -16.37 -50.58
C PHE A 568 -5.81 -17.63 -51.43
N LEU A 569 -6.38 -18.69 -50.86
CA LEU A 569 -6.62 -19.94 -51.58
C LEU A 569 -8.00 -19.94 -52.26
N PRO A 570 -8.06 -20.25 -53.57
CA PRO A 570 -9.33 -20.34 -54.28
C PRO A 570 -10.17 -21.46 -53.67
N ARG A 571 -11.47 -21.21 -53.52
CA ARG A 571 -12.40 -22.21 -53.01
C ARG A 571 -12.42 -23.41 -53.95
N ARG A 572 -12.34 -24.61 -53.37
CA ARG A 572 -12.54 -25.86 -54.12
C ARG A 572 -14.00 -26.29 -54.04
N PRO A 573 -14.78 -26.17 -55.12
CA PRO A 573 -16.18 -26.57 -55.10
C PRO A 573 -16.26 -28.09 -55.04
N HIS A 574 -16.84 -28.62 -53.96
CA HIS A 574 -17.25 -30.01 -53.89
C HIS A 574 -18.44 -30.17 -52.95
N ALA A 575 -19.51 -30.78 -53.44
CA ALA A 575 -20.65 -31.14 -52.60
C ALA A 575 -20.35 -32.50 -51.95
N PRO A 576 -20.40 -32.61 -50.60
CA PRO A 576 -20.25 -33.90 -49.94
C PRO A 576 -21.43 -34.83 -50.29
N PRO A 577 -21.25 -36.16 -50.20
CA PRO A 577 -22.35 -37.12 -50.33
C PRO A 577 -23.50 -36.76 -49.39
N TRP A 578 -24.74 -36.85 -49.86
CA TRP A 578 -25.91 -36.36 -49.11
C TRP A 578 -26.03 -36.97 -47.70
N GLY A 579 -25.85 -38.29 -47.56
CA GLY A 579 -25.89 -38.97 -46.26
C GLY A 579 -24.81 -38.48 -45.28
N TRP A 580 -23.59 -38.22 -45.77
CA TRP A 580 -22.51 -37.66 -44.97
C TRP A 580 -22.83 -36.21 -44.54
N ALA A 581 -23.29 -35.40 -45.49
CA ALA A 581 -23.67 -34.02 -45.24
C ALA A 581 -24.77 -33.91 -44.17
N LEU A 582 -25.78 -34.78 -44.24
CA LEU A 582 -26.87 -34.83 -43.27
C LEU A 582 -26.37 -35.27 -41.89
N TRP A 583 -25.56 -36.33 -41.82
CA TRP A 583 -25.01 -36.82 -40.56
C TRP A 583 -24.17 -35.75 -39.84
N VAL A 584 -23.24 -35.09 -40.54
CA VAL A 584 -22.45 -34.00 -39.96
C VAL A 584 -23.36 -32.85 -39.52
N ARG A 585 -24.34 -32.45 -40.35
CA ARG A 585 -25.25 -31.35 -40.00
C ARG A 585 -26.10 -31.66 -38.76
N LEU A 586 -26.48 -32.92 -38.53
CA LEU A 586 -27.22 -33.31 -37.33
C LEU A 586 -26.40 -33.13 -36.04
N LEU A 587 -25.07 -33.31 -36.11
CA LEU A 587 -24.19 -33.21 -34.94
C LEU A 587 -23.90 -31.77 -34.53
N PHE A 588 -23.89 -30.82 -35.46
CA PHE A 588 -23.46 -29.44 -35.21
C PHE A 588 -24.63 -28.46 -35.38
N PRO A 589 -25.23 -27.97 -34.28
CA PRO A 589 -26.27 -26.94 -34.32
C PRO A 589 -25.81 -25.68 -35.06
N GLY A 590 -26.68 -25.13 -35.90
CA GLY A 590 -26.39 -23.93 -36.69
C GLY A 590 -25.64 -24.17 -38.01
N SER A 591 -25.24 -25.41 -38.31
CA SER A 591 -24.45 -25.77 -39.50
C SER A 591 -25.05 -25.35 -40.85
N LEU A 592 -26.37 -25.20 -40.94
CA LEU A 592 -27.05 -24.74 -42.16
C LEU A 592 -26.90 -23.23 -42.41
N GLY A 593 -26.56 -22.46 -41.38
CA GLY A 593 -26.60 -21.00 -41.39
C GLY A 593 -25.27 -20.33 -41.05
N PHE A 594 -24.15 -21.06 -41.01
CA PHE A 594 -22.84 -20.46 -40.67
C PHE A 594 -22.41 -19.36 -41.64
N ALA A 595 -22.76 -19.47 -42.92
CA ALA A 595 -22.49 -18.42 -43.90
C ALA A 595 -23.37 -17.16 -43.73
N GLY A 596 -24.47 -17.23 -42.97
CA GLY A 596 -25.48 -16.17 -42.82
C GLY A 596 -25.67 -15.63 -41.41
N GLY A 597 -24.76 -15.91 -40.46
CA GLY A 597 -24.79 -15.38 -39.10
C GLY A 597 -25.78 -16.06 -38.14
N LEU A 598 -26.96 -16.46 -38.59
CA LEU A 598 -27.94 -17.20 -37.76
C LEU A 598 -27.38 -18.53 -37.23
N GLY A 599 -26.50 -19.18 -37.98
CA GLY A 599 -25.82 -20.38 -37.52
C GLY A 599 -24.91 -20.14 -36.32
N LEU A 600 -24.29 -18.96 -36.20
CA LEU A 600 -23.44 -18.62 -35.05
C LEU A 600 -24.25 -18.56 -33.76
N LEU A 601 -25.47 -18.01 -33.79
CA LEU A 601 -26.33 -17.93 -32.59
C LEU A 601 -26.67 -19.32 -32.05
N LEU A 602 -27.03 -20.26 -32.94
CA LEU A 602 -27.31 -21.64 -32.55
C LEU A 602 -26.06 -22.37 -32.07
N LEU A 603 -24.90 -22.11 -32.68
CA LEU A 603 -23.62 -22.65 -32.23
C LEU A 603 -23.25 -22.15 -30.83
N LEU A 604 -23.38 -20.84 -30.57
CA LEU A 604 -23.12 -20.26 -29.26
C LEU A 604 -24.11 -20.77 -28.22
N LEU A 605 -25.40 -20.89 -28.56
CA LEU A 605 -26.40 -21.47 -27.67
C LEU A 605 -26.09 -22.94 -27.34
N ALA A 606 -25.66 -23.74 -28.32
CA ALA A 606 -25.25 -25.11 -28.12
C ALA A 606 -23.98 -25.21 -27.27
N ALA A 607 -22.97 -24.38 -27.54
CA ALA A 607 -21.73 -24.33 -26.76
C ALA A 607 -22.01 -23.89 -25.31
N TYR A 608 -22.92 -22.94 -25.10
CA TYR A 608 -23.34 -22.49 -23.77
C TYR A 608 -24.14 -23.59 -23.04
N GLY A 609 -25.08 -24.25 -23.72
CA GLY A 609 -25.81 -25.38 -23.16
C GLY A 609 -24.89 -26.55 -22.80
N LEU A 610 -23.86 -26.82 -23.62
CA LEU A 610 -22.84 -27.82 -23.31
C LEU A 610 -22.02 -27.41 -22.08
N LEU A 611 -21.61 -26.14 -21.98
CA LEU A 611 -20.87 -25.64 -20.83
C LEU A 611 -21.69 -25.77 -19.54
N ARG A 612 -22.97 -25.39 -19.55
CA ARG A 612 -23.90 -25.54 -18.42
C ARG A 612 -24.12 -27.01 -18.04
N LEU A 613 -24.24 -27.89 -19.03
CA LEU A 613 -24.33 -29.33 -18.80
C LEU A 613 -23.07 -29.87 -18.10
N LEU A 614 -21.88 -29.46 -18.55
CA LEU A 614 -20.60 -29.84 -17.92
C LEU A 614 -20.44 -29.29 -16.50
N GLN A 615 -21.12 -28.19 -16.18
CA GLN A 615 -21.17 -27.59 -14.84
C GLN A 615 -22.26 -28.19 -13.93
N GLY A 616 -23.06 -29.13 -14.44
CA GLY A 616 -24.11 -29.82 -13.66
C GLY A 616 -25.49 -29.13 -13.66
N GLU A 617 -25.69 -28.08 -14.45
CA GLU A 617 -26.97 -27.32 -14.52
C GLU A 617 -28.02 -27.96 -15.46
N GLY A 618 -27.71 -29.13 -16.04
CA GLY A 618 -28.63 -29.93 -16.87
C GLY A 618 -28.62 -29.60 -18.37
N PRO A 619 -29.29 -30.42 -19.21
CA PRO A 619 -29.16 -30.37 -20.67
C PRO A 619 -30.13 -29.41 -21.38
N GLY A 620 -30.99 -28.68 -20.65
CA GLY A 620 -32.14 -27.96 -21.21
C GLY A 620 -31.79 -27.00 -22.36
N LEU A 621 -30.75 -26.16 -22.17
CA LEU A 621 -30.30 -25.21 -23.19
C LEU A 621 -29.69 -25.90 -24.42
N LEU A 622 -28.98 -27.02 -24.21
CA LEU A 622 -28.42 -27.82 -25.30
C LEU A 622 -29.55 -28.44 -26.13
N LEU A 623 -30.56 -29.03 -25.47
CA LEU A 623 -31.74 -29.58 -26.12
C LEU A 623 -32.52 -28.50 -26.89
N LEU A 624 -32.63 -27.29 -26.35
CA LEU A 624 -33.24 -26.15 -27.05
C LEU A 624 -32.47 -25.81 -28.33
N ALA A 625 -31.13 -25.73 -28.26
CA ALA A 625 -30.30 -25.47 -29.44
C ALA A 625 -30.48 -26.53 -30.53
N TYR A 626 -30.50 -27.81 -30.14
CA TYR A 626 -30.77 -28.91 -31.06
C TYR A 626 -32.22 -28.90 -31.59
N GLY A 627 -33.21 -28.56 -30.76
CA GLY A 627 -34.61 -28.46 -31.16
C GLY A 627 -34.81 -27.38 -32.24
N LEU A 628 -34.28 -26.18 -32.01
CA LEU A 628 -34.30 -25.09 -33.00
C LEU A 628 -33.55 -25.47 -34.28
N HIS A 629 -32.40 -26.13 -34.14
CA HIS A 629 -31.63 -26.62 -35.27
C HIS A 629 -32.38 -27.66 -36.11
N LEU A 630 -33.05 -28.61 -35.45
CA LEU A 630 -33.87 -29.63 -36.13
C LEU A 630 -35.08 -29.02 -36.85
N LEU A 631 -35.73 -28.02 -36.25
CA LEU A 631 -36.81 -27.28 -36.92
C LEU A 631 -36.30 -26.60 -38.21
N PHE A 632 -35.13 -25.97 -38.15
CA PHE A 632 -34.51 -25.35 -39.32
C PHE A 632 -34.09 -26.38 -40.37
N LEU A 633 -33.54 -27.52 -39.93
CA LEU A 633 -33.16 -28.64 -40.80
C LEU A 633 -34.37 -29.23 -41.53
N VAL A 634 -35.45 -29.54 -40.82
CA VAL A 634 -36.70 -30.04 -41.44
C VAL A 634 -37.31 -28.99 -42.38
N GLY A 635 -37.31 -27.72 -41.99
CA GLY A 635 -37.77 -26.63 -42.86
C GLY A 635 -36.95 -26.50 -44.14
N SER A 636 -35.64 -26.71 -44.07
CA SER A 636 -34.75 -26.68 -45.24
C SER A 636 -34.94 -27.87 -46.19
N LEU A 637 -35.35 -29.03 -45.67
CA LEU A 637 -35.64 -30.22 -46.47
C LEU A 637 -37.01 -30.16 -47.16
N ARG A 638 -37.93 -29.31 -46.68
CA ARG A 638 -39.29 -29.14 -47.23
C ARG A 638 -39.40 -28.10 -48.34
N ARG A 639 -38.36 -27.29 -48.60
CA ARG A 639 -38.35 -26.36 -49.73
C ARG A 639 -38.07 -27.15 -51.02
N PRO A 640 -39.00 -27.21 -52.00
CA PRO A 640 -38.69 -27.76 -53.32
C PRO A 640 -37.63 -26.84 -53.96
N GLY A 641 -36.58 -27.46 -54.49
CA GLY A 641 -35.53 -26.77 -55.24
C GLY A 641 -36.03 -26.20 -56.56
#